data_AF-A0A075HTL8-F1
#
_entry.id   AF-A0A075HTL8-F1
#
_cell.length_a   1.000
_cell.length_b   1.000
_cell.length_c   1.000
_cell.angle_alpha   90.00
_cell.angle_beta   90.00
_cell.angle_gamma   90.00
#
_symmetry.space_group_name_H-M   'P 1'
#
loop_
_entity.id
_entity.type
_entity.pdbx_description
1 polymer ?
#
loop_
_entity_poly.entity_id
_entity_poly.type
_entity_poly.pdbx_seq_one_letter_code
_entity_poly.pdbx_strand_id
1 'polypeptide(L)'
;MTDEIDESMRKLVDKLKKQNEETTEKIDEEWHGFHEFIGVEDTTWSPPKVKELLKGLIESDWIFEVDEAVLYSFLLRNGLLNLNNRHDDFFNNLVRASRTAGGKNAIQEYANSNATVTDPPPLSPHSGTQTGKTDEVGTATSAEVSASVSSTLGSNQKQPKTVKQILRHTIVFDSISQDKEGMEFYLNYAINDLWKKAFDDETNTIRDLKEIGKVGNKFHDEIVETFLKDYYGTKNLKIPSEYSFPEKPFLMQRYVAYKLKQLSNFGNFSGTGAGKTLSAILASQVIDSKLTLIVCPNDVVGHWEKNIHEIFPKARVITGKDVFSSRYDDNEFQFLVLNYDKLNQLDSTNNVIELVKQKIDLVILDEIHFSKITSPEHIGIRRQNLDGLMSAARKKNKDIKVLGMSATPVVNNLTEGKSLLELITGYSYDDVSTKPTIPNAVTLFEKLTMVAIRQIPIYKESDKQYAEVSIDIPSHKDLLELNKKPMAIEQVLTDARIPEIIKRIHGQTVIFTEYLGSSFKGEPNILEKLKKAVNDAGFTFGLYVGEEKSGLDRFLKGHVQVLIASRPISTGVDGLQRVCSNLIFNTLPWTYALYQQIIGRIVRTGMDESKPVKIHHIIASIGGYPYDQKKLDRLRYKRTLAECAVEGLLPEKNLVTPQKAQKEAIKWLERLERGEISCVTRRELDIVLTPVEIKKRLRTFGDFAKLNRRINTEKSRTTHKRMLKNKVEWHEYHRQYREARKEWNVIPYEIWIKKIKKMAPNTLIGDFGCGEAMIRNAIGPRVQSFDHVAIDPDVESCDMRSVPVKTGTLNVAVFSLSLMGKDWEGYIKEAARCLSTGGYLFISETTNSLSVRLKKLEEVIEKNGFEIYLNEEKDSFTFIEARKL
;
A
#
# COMPACT_ATOMS: atom_id res chain seq x y z
N MET A 1 0.61 -53.69 37.35
CA MET A 1 -0.19 -52.74 36.55
C MET A 1 0.66 -51.70 35.81
N THR A 2 1.82 -51.26 36.32
CA THR A 2 2.74 -50.39 35.55
C THR A 2 3.64 -51.15 34.58
N ASP A 3 4.05 -52.38 34.90
CA ASP A 3 4.95 -53.16 34.02
C ASP A 3 4.21 -53.83 32.83
N GLU A 4 2.93 -54.16 32.98
CA GLU A 4 2.10 -54.73 31.89
C GLU A 4 1.71 -53.70 30.82
N ILE A 5 1.66 -52.41 31.18
CA ILE A 5 1.36 -51.32 30.23
C ILE A 5 2.60 -51.02 29.37
N ASP A 6 3.79 -51.14 29.95
CA ASP A 6 5.04 -50.88 29.24
C ASP A 6 5.39 -52.01 28.25
N GLU A 7 5.02 -53.26 28.57
CA GLU A 7 5.19 -54.39 27.65
C GLU A 7 4.16 -54.38 26.50
N SER A 8 2.92 -53.95 26.76
CA SER A 8 1.91 -53.73 25.70
C SER A 8 2.28 -52.59 24.77
N MET A 9 2.86 -51.50 25.29
CA MET A 9 3.35 -50.38 24.48
C MET A 9 4.57 -50.77 23.65
N ARG A 10 5.51 -51.55 24.19
CA ARG A 10 6.64 -52.09 23.40
C ARG A 10 6.17 -53.02 22.29
N LYS A 11 5.22 -53.92 22.56
CA LYS A 11 4.63 -54.80 21.53
C LYS A 11 3.87 -54.01 20.46
N LEU A 12 3.22 -52.91 20.81
CA LEU A 12 2.55 -52.03 19.86
C LEU A 12 3.57 -51.25 18.99
N VAL A 13 4.65 -50.75 19.59
CA VAL A 13 5.74 -50.06 18.87
C VAL A 13 6.48 -51.02 17.93
N ASP A 14 6.75 -52.25 18.34
CA ASP A 14 7.38 -53.26 17.47
C ASP A 14 6.43 -53.74 16.36
N LYS A 15 5.12 -53.80 16.62
CA LYS A 15 4.10 -54.09 15.60
C LYS A 15 3.97 -52.95 14.58
N LEU A 16 4.08 -51.70 15.03
CA LEU A 16 4.10 -50.52 14.16
C LEU A 16 5.41 -50.42 13.36
N LYS A 17 6.56 -50.80 13.94
CA LYS A 17 7.83 -50.89 13.20
C LYS A 17 7.80 -51.98 12.13
N LYS A 18 7.28 -53.16 12.44
CA LYS A 18 7.09 -54.23 11.44
C LYS A 18 6.08 -53.87 10.36
N GLN A 19 4.98 -53.17 10.71
CA GLN A 19 4.05 -52.65 9.71
C GLN A 19 4.69 -51.59 8.82
N ASN A 20 5.58 -50.75 9.36
CA ASN A 20 6.32 -49.76 8.57
C ASN A 20 7.37 -50.41 7.66
N GLU A 21 8.04 -51.47 8.13
CA GLU A 21 9.03 -52.25 7.36
C GLU A 21 8.37 -53.07 6.22
N GLU A 22 7.16 -53.60 6.43
CA GLU A 22 6.39 -54.33 5.39
C GLU A 22 5.68 -53.41 4.38
N THR A 23 5.53 -52.11 4.65
CA THR A 23 5.08 -51.11 3.65
C THR A 23 6.22 -50.47 2.85
N THR A 24 7.47 -50.85 3.10
CA THR A 24 8.66 -50.40 2.35
C THR A 24 9.11 -51.33 1.22
N GLU A 25 8.23 -52.19 0.71
CA GLU A 25 8.46 -52.91 -0.56
C GLU A 25 7.40 -52.56 -1.60
N LYS A 26 7.60 -51.39 -2.22
CA LYS A 26 7.29 -51.01 -3.62
C LYS A 26 7.22 -49.49 -3.73
N ILE A 27 8.37 -48.86 -3.56
CA ILE A 27 8.65 -47.58 -4.20
C ILE A 27 9.78 -47.89 -5.17
N ASP A 28 9.51 -47.75 -6.46
CA ASP A 28 10.52 -47.84 -7.50
C ASP A 28 11.65 -46.87 -7.15
N GLU A 29 12.85 -47.42 -6.91
CA GLU A 29 14.10 -46.67 -6.91
C GLU A 29 14.41 -46.24 -8.36
N GLU A 30 13.68 -45.26 -8.90
CA GLU A 30 14.18 -44.49 -10.03
C GLU A 30 15.05 -43.35 -9.51
N TRP A 31 16.36 -43.48 -9.76
CA TRP A 31 17.36 -42.48 -9.46
C TRP A 31 17.03 -41.16 -10.20
N HIS A 32 16.67 -40.09 -9.48
CA HIS A 32 16.20 -38.82 -10.06
C HIS A 32 17.29 -37.73 -10.16
N GLY A 33 18.51 -38.13 -10.50
CA GLY A 33 19.52 -37.23 -11.08
C GLY A 33 20.48 -36.56 -10.09
N PHE A 34 21.40 -35.78 -10.66
CA PHE A 34 22.60 -35.22 -10.01
C PHE A 34 22.32 -34.31 -8.80
N HIS A 35 21.08 -33.82 -8.64
CA HIS A 35 20.69 -32.89 -7.58
C HIS A 35 20.47 -33.57 -6.21
N GLU A 36 20.02 -34.83 -6.21
CA GLU A 36 19.84 -35.64 -5.00
C GLU A 36 21.21 -36.07 -4.41
N PHE A 37 22.23 -36.16 -5.26
CA PHE A 37 23.62 -36.48 -4.87
C PHE A 37 24.33 -35.34 -4.10
N ILE A 38 23.89 -34.08 -4.26
CA ILE A 38 24.58 -32.90 -3.70
C ILE A 38 23.82 -32.19 -2.57
N GLY A 39 22.64 -32.67 -2.18
CA GLY A 39 21.89 -32.12 -1.03
C GLY A 39 21.35 -30.69 -1.22
N VAL A 40 20.97 -30.32 -2.45
CA VAL A 40 20.35 -29.02 -2.78
C VAL A 40 18.84 -29.21 -2.96
N GLU A 41 18.01 -28.36 -2.35
CA GLU A 41 16.55 -28.37 -2.58
C GLU A 41 16.23 -28.16 -4.08
N ASP A 42 15.48 -29.10 -4.65
CA ASP A 42 15.15 -29.15 -6.08
C ASP A 42 14.10 -28.07 -6.46
N THR A 43 14.57 -27.04 -7.18
CA THR A 43 13.81 -25.86 -7.63
C THR A 43 13.08 -26.04 -8.96
N THR A 44 13.10 -27.23 -9.57
CA THR A 44 12.73 -27.38 -10.99
C THR A 44 11.23 -27.48 -11.29
N TRP A 45 10.35 -27.46 -10.27
CA TRP A 45 8.88 -27.62 -10.41
C TRP A 45 8.50 -28.67 -11.46
N SER A 46 8.92 -29.91 -11.22
CA SER A 46 8.69 -31.04 -12.14
C SER A 46 7.19 -31.28 -12.40
N PRO A 47 6.81 -31.89 -13.54
CA PRO A 47 5.41 -32.22 -13.83
C PRO A 47 4.69 -32.99 -12.70
N PRO A 48 5.31 -33.99 -12.03
CA PRO A 48 4.70 -34.64 -10.87
C PRO A 48 4.42 -33.67 -9.71
N LYS A 49 5.40 -32.85 -9.31
CA LYS A 49 5.25 -31.86 -8.22
C LYS A 49 4.15 -30.85 -8.52
N VAL A 50 4.06 -30.41 -9.77
CA VAL A 50 3.03 -29.44 -10.21
C VAL A 50 1.64 -30.07 -10.20
N LYS A 51 1.51 -31.32 -10.67
CA LYS A 51 0.24 -32.04 -10.61
C LYS A 51 -0.19 -32.31 -9.16
N GLU A 52 0.73 -32.67 -8.28
CA GLU A 52 0.47 -32.86 -6.85
C GLU A 52 -0.03 -31.57 -6.20
N LEU A 53 0.65 -30.45 -6.44
CA LEU A 53 0.19 -29.13 -6.01
C LEU A 53 -1.21 -28.84 -6.52
N LEU A 54 -1.44 -28.98 -7.83
CA LEU A 54 -2.74 -28.70 -8.44
C LEU A 54 -3.85 -29.58 -7.86
N LYS A 55 -3.59 -30.88 -7.64
CA LYS A 55 -4.54 -31.79 -6.99
C LYS A 55 -4.93 -31.29 -5.60
N GLY A 56 -3.97 -30.94 -4.74
CA GLY A 56 -4.27 -30.39 -3.42
C GLY A 56 -5.09 -29.09 -3.47
N LEU A 57 -4.77 -28.19 -4.42
CA LEU A 57 -5.53 -26.95 -4.61
C LEU A 57 -6.93 -27.18 -5.22
N ILE A 58 -7.12 -28.22 -6.03
CA ILE A 58 -8.40 -28.60 -6.63
C ILE A 58 -9.29 -29.32 -5.63
N GLU A 59 -8.75 -30.28 -4.86
CA GLU A 59 -9.49 -31.03 -3.84
C GLU A 59 -10.08 -30.10 -2.76
N SER A 60 -9.37 -29.02 -2.45
CA SER A 60 -9.84 -27.97 -1.54
C SER A 60 -10.77 -26.94 -2.18
N ASP A 61 -10.99 -26.99 -3.50
CA ASP A 61 -11.61 -25.93 -4.34
C ASP A 61 -10.91 -24.55 -4.26
N TRP A 62 -9.77 -24.46 -3.57
CA TRP A 62 -9.10 -23.20 -3.26
C TRP A 62 -8.70 -22.42 -4.50
N ILE A 63 -8.10 -23.09 -5.48
CA ILE A 63 -7.65 -22.46 -6.74
C ILE A 63 -8.81 -21.80 -7.49
N PHE A 64 -10.04 -22.29 -7.33
CA PHE A 64 -11.22 -21.81 -8.04
C PHE A 64 -12.03 -20.76 -7.27
N GLU A 65 -11.94 -20.73 -5.95
CA GLU A 65 -12.75 -19.87 -5.09
C GLU A 65 -11.99 -18.70 -4.46
N VAL A 66 -10.67 -18.80 -4.31
CA VAL A 66 -9.87 -17.76 -3.66
C VAL A 66 -9.79 -16.48 -4.51
N ASP A 67 -9.48 -15.36 -3.87
CA ASP A 67 -9.34 -14.08 -4.53
C ASP A 67 -8.12 -14.09 -5.47
N GLU A 68 -8.24 -13.44 -6.63
CA GLU A 68 -7.23 -13.51 -7.69
C GLU A 68 -5.85 -13.04 -7.19
N ALA A 69 -5.79 -11.95 -6.42
CA ALA A 69 -4.54 -11.46 -5.82
C ALA A 69 -3.95 -12.43 -4.78
N VAL A 70 -4.78 -13.17 -4.04
CA VAL A 70 -4.31 -14.14 -3.04
C VAL A 70 -3.72 -15.37 -3.75
N LEU A 71 -4.37 -15.85 -4.81
CA LEU A 71 -3.82 -16.92 -5.66
C LEU A 71 -2.54 -16.44 -6.35
N TYR A 72 -2.53 -15.24 -6.91
CA TYR A 72 -1.34 -14.66 -7.53
C TYR A 72 -0.18 -14.52 -6.55
N SER A 73 -0.46 -14.02 -5.35
CA SER A 73 0.51 -13.93 -4.24
C SER A 73 1.11 -15.29 -3.93
N PHE A 74 0.27 -16.32 -3.79
CA PHE A 74 0.72 -17.70 -3.56
C PHE A 74 1.61 -18.21 -4.69
N LEU A 75 1.20 -18.06 -5.94
CA LEU A 75 2.00 -18.50 -7.08
C LEU A 75 3.33 -17.74 -7.16
N LEU A 76 3.32 -16.44 -6.90
CA LEU A 76 4.53 -15.60 -6.89
C LEU A 76 5.50 -16.04 -5.79
N ARG A 77 4.99 -16.23 -4.56
CA ARG A 77 5.75 -16.65 -3.36
C ARG A 77 6.26 -18.09 -3.43
N ASN A 78 5.73 -18.90 -4.33
CA ASN A 78 6.23 -20.25 -4.61
C ASN A 78 7.12 -20.29 -5.86
N GLY A 79 7.44 -19.12 -6.47
CA GLY A 79 8.25 -19.05 -7.68
C GLY A 79 7.58 -19.55 -8.95
N LEU A 80 6.27 -19.86 -8.90
CA LEU A 80 5.50 -20.46 -10.00
C LEU A 80 5.19 -19.48 -11.14
N LEU A 81 5.21 -18.18 -10.89
CA LEU A 81 4.98 -17.15 -11.92
C LEU A 81 6.24 -16.72 -12.67
N ASN A 82 7.40 -17.28 -12.32
CA ASN A 82 8.69 -16.88 -12.89
C ASN A 82 9.50 -18.08 -13.38
N LEU A 83 8.80 -19.15 -13.76
CA LEU A 83 9.41 -20.34 -14.30
C LEU A 83 10.00 -20.04 -15.67
N ASN A 84 11.13 -20.68 -16.00
CA ASN A 84 11.68 -20.64 -17.36
C ASN A 84 11.63 -22.03 -17.97
N ASN A 85 10.51 -22.70 -17.77
CA ASN A 85 10.27 -24.06 -18.20
C ASN A 85 8.90 -24.15 -18.90
N ARG A 86 8.53 -25.36 -19.28
CA ARG A 86 7.27 -25.71 -19.94
C ARG A 86 5.99 -25.24 -19.20
N HIS A 87 6.05 -24.91 -17.91
CA HIS A 87 4.89 -24.45 -17.14
C HIS A 87 4.76 -22.91 -17.06
N ASP A 88 5.69 -22.16 -17.63
CA ASP A 88 5.68 -20.68 -17.56
C ASP A 88 4.37 -20.08 -18.09
N ASP A 89 3.96 -20.43 -19.32
CA ASP A 89 2.70 -19.93 -19.89
C ASP A 89 1.47 -20.43 -19.11
N PHE A 90 1.52 -21.66 -18.61
CA PHE A 90 0.43 -22.24 -17.82
C PHE A 90 0.19 -21.43 -16.56
N PHE A 91 1.21 -21.18 -15.73
CA PHE A 91 1.05 -20.46 -14.47
C PHE A 91 0.76 -18.96 -14.66
N ASN A 92 1.31 -18.33 -15.70
CA ASN A 92 1.01 -16.94 -16.03
C ASN A 92 -0.47 -16.72 -16.41
N ASN A 93 -1.14 -17.75 -16.95
CA ASN A 93 -2.56 -17.70 -17.30
C ASN A 93 -3.48 -18.38 -16.27
N LEU A 94 -2.93 -19.14 -15.30
CA LEU A 94 -3.67 -19.97 -14.35
C LEU A 94 -4.71 -19.20 -13.54
N VAL A 95 -4.35 -18.02 -13.01
CA VAL A 95 -5.25 -17.23 -12.16
C VAL A 95 -6.52 -16.84 -12.92
N ARG A 96 -6.41 -16.50 -14.20
CA ARG A 96 -7.57 -16.12 -15.03
C ARG A 96 -8.33 -17.33 -15.54
N ALA A 97 -7.62 -18.32 -16.06
CA ALA A 97 -8.23 -19.53 -16.59
C ALA A 97 -9.01 -20.30 -15.50
N SER A 98 -8.53 -20.32 -14.26
CA SER A 98 -9.24 -20.92 -13.13
C SER A 98 -10.59 -20.23 -12.79
N ARG A 99 -10.88 -19.07 -13.39
CA ARG A 99 -12.16 -18.36 -13.26
C ARG A 99 -13.13 -18.64 -14.42
N THR A 100 -12.71 -19.35 -15.46
CA THR A 100 -13.57 -19.70 -16.62
C THR A 100 -13.90 -21.19 -16.62
N ALA A 101 -15.08 -21.58 -17.11
CA ALA A 101 -15.48 -22.99 -17.15
C ALA A 101 -14.49 -23.84 -17.97
N GLY A 102 -14.07 -23.33 -19.14
CA GLY A 102 -13.07 -24.01 -19.99
C GLY A 102 -11.70 -24.15 -19.32
N GLY A 103 -11.22 -23.08 -18.64
CA GLY A 103 -9.94 -23.14 -17.95
C GLY A 103 -9.98 -24.06 -16.72
N LYS A 104 -11.08 -24.09 -15.96
CA LYS A 104 -11.28 -25.04 -14.86
C LYS A 104 -11.14 -26.50 -15.33
N ASN A 105 -11.81 -26.85 -16.43
CA ASN A 105 -11.72 -28.19 -17.00
C ASN A 105 -10.29 -28.52 -17.44
N ALA A 106 -9.62 -27.61 -18.17
CA ALA A 106 -8.25 -27.82 -18.62
C ALA A 106 -7.25 -28.02 -17.46
N ILE A 107 -7.42 -27.26 -16.36
CA ILE A 107 -6.59 -27.39 -15.16
C ILE A 107 -6.83 -28.75 -14.47
N GLN A 108 -8.09 -29.17 -14.34
CA GLN A 108 -8.46 -30.45 -13.73
C GLN A 108 -7.99 -31.64 -14.55
N GLU A 109 -8.15 -31.59 -15.88
CA GLU A 109 -7.67 -32.62 -16.80
C GLU A 109 -6.14 -32.76 -16.70
N TYR A 110 -5.40 -31.65 -16.68
CA TYR A 110 -3.96 -31.69 -16.53
C TYR A 110 -3.51 -32.25 -15.17
N ALA A 111 -4.13 -31.79 -14.07
CA ALA A 111 -3.81 -32.27 -12.73
C ALA A 111 -4.05 -33.79 -12.59
N ASN A 112 -5.10 -34.32 -13.22
CA ASN A 112 -5.46 -35.73 -13.17
C ASN A 112 -4.85 -36.58 -14.29
N SER A 113 -4.10 -35.98 -15.21
CA SER A 113 -3.49 -36.69 -16.33
C SER A 113 -2.36 -37.62 -15.87
N ASN A 114 -2.17 -38.72 -16.61
CA ASN A 114 -1.13 -39.72 -16.35
C ASN A 114 0.27 -39.10 -16.25
N ALA A 115 1.18 -39.75 -15.50
CA ALA A 115 2.55 -39.28 -15.29
C ALA A 115 3.33 -39.03 -16.61
N THR A 116 2.93 -39.69 -17.70
CA THR A 116 3.49 -39.53 -19.05
C THR A 116 3.14 -38.20 -19.72
N VAL A 117 2.05 -37.53 -19.31
CA VAL A 117 1.67 -36.21 -19.82
C VAL A 117 2.48 -35.16 -19.06
N THR A 118 3.55 -34.67 -19.68
CA THR A 118 4.50 -33.76 -19.02
C THR A 118 4.29 -32.30 -19.39
N ASP A 119 3.67 -32.02 -20.54
CA ASP A 119 3.41 -30.65 -21.01
C ASP A 119 2.01 -30.18 -20.59
N PRO A 120 1.89 -28.97 -20.01
CA PRO A 120 0.60 -28.42 -19.60
C PRO A 120 -0.20 -27.89 -20.79
N PRO A 121 -1.54 -27.89 -20.71
CA PRO A 121 -2.38 -27.34 -21.75
C PRO A 121 -2.22 -25.82 -21.85
N PRO A 122 -2.34 -25.22 -23.05
CA PRO A 122 -2.35 -23.77 -23.18
C PRO A 122 -3.61 -23.21 -22.52
N LEU A 123 -3.43 -22.36 -21.51
CA LEU A 123 -4.53 -21.70 -20.80
C LEU A 123 -4.89 -20.33 -21.39
N SER A 124 -4.06 -19.80 -22.31
CA SER A 124 -4.28 -18.52 -22.97
C SER A 124 -5.62 -18.40 -23.74
N PRO A 125 -6.18 -19.43 -24.38
CA PRO A 125 -7.52 -19.34 -25.00
C PRO A 125 -8.64 -19.17 -23.96
N HIS A 126 -8.38 -19.53 -22.71
CA HIS A 126 -9.33 -19.49 -21.61
C HIS A 126 -9.14 -18.27 -20.68
N SER A 127 -8.19 -17.37 -21.00
CA SER A 127 -7.81 -16.23 -20.15
C SER A 127 -8.25 -14.84 -20.65
N GLY A 128 -8.94 -14.75 -21.80
CA GLY A 128 -9.35 -13.47 -22.43
C GLY A 128 -8.22 -12.79 -23.23
N THR A 129 -8.58 -11.95 -24.22
CA THR A 129 -7.73 -11.41 -25.29
C THR A 129 -6.46 -10.68 -24.80
N GLN A 130 -5.29 -11.16 -25.23
CA GLN A 130 -4.01 -10.42 -25.19
C GLN A 130 -3.79 -9.70 -26.53
N THR A 131 -3.53 -8.39 -26.52
CA THR A 131 -2.98 -7.68 -27.69
C THR A 131 -1.86 -6.73 -27.27
N GLY A 132 -0.64 -7.00 -27.77
CA GLY A 132 0.46 -6.03 -27.91
C GLY A 132 1.53 -6.01 -26.81
N LYS A 133 2.78 -6.34 -27.18
CA LYS A 133 4.00 -6.08 -26.40
C LYS A 133 4.34 -4.59 -26.46
N THR A 134 3.95 -3.81 -25.45
CA THR A 134 4.47 -2.46 -25.19
C THR A 134 4.98 -2.40 -23.74
N ASP A 135 6.16 -1.82 -23.52
CA ASP A 135 6.95 -2.00 -22.29
C ASP A 135 6.54 -1.14 -21.08
N GLU A 136 5.43 -0.41 -21.18
CA GLU A 136 4.81 0.32 -20.06
C GLU A 136 3.29 0.29 -20.23
N VAL A 137 2.55 0.22 -19.11
CA VAL A 137 1.10 0.42 -19.17
C VAL A 137 0.84 1.88 -19.55
N GLY A 138 0.78 2.16 -20.85
CA GLY A 138 0.11 3.34 -21.35
C GLY A 138 -1.35 3.29 -20.86
N THR A 139 -1.87 4.43 -20.39
CA THR A 139 -3.31 4.59 -20.16
C THR A 139 -4.07 4.05 -21.37
N ALA A 140 -4.88 3.00 -21.16
CA ALA A 140 -5.65 2.37 -22.23
C ALA A 140 -6.38 3.44 -23.03
N THR A 141 -6.25 3.40 -24.35
CA THR A 141 -6.96 4.35 -25.20
C THR A 141 -8.46 4.07 -25.10
N SER A 142 -9.29 5.11 -25.23
CA SER A 142 -10.75 4.98 -25.13
C SER A 142 -11.34 3.92 -26.07
N ALA A 143 -10.65 3.58 -27.16
CA ALA A 143 -11.06 2.54 -28.11
C ALA A 143 -10.77 1.11 -27.63
N GLU A 144 -9.67 0.89 -26.92
CA GLU A 144 -9.31 -0.42 -26.34
C GLU A 144 -10.22 -0.82 -25.18
N VAL A 145 -10.71 0.18 -24.44
CA VAL A 145 -11.70 -0.01 -23.35
C VAL A 145 -13.05 -0.40 -23.94
N SER A 146 -13.53 0.25 -25.01
CA SER A 146 -14.81 -0.10 -25.62
C SER A 146 -14.83 -1.49 -26.27
N ALA A 147 -13.69 -1.98 -26.79
CA ALA A 147 -13.60 -3.31 -27.39
C ALA A 147 -13.67 -4.46 -26.35
N SER A 148 -13.09 -4.25 -25.15
CA SER A 148 -13.09 -5.24 -24.06
C SER A 148 -14.42 -5.32 -23.31
N VAL A 149 -15.16 -4.20 -23.23
CA VAL A 149 -16.47 -4.12 -22.53
C VAL A 149 -17.57 -4.94 -23.23
N SER A 150 -17.47 -5.18 -24.55
CA SER A 150 -18.50 -5.96 -25.28
C SER A 150 -18.58 -7.44 -24.87
N SER A 151 -17.53 -8.00 -24.25
CA SER A 151 -17.45 -9.43 -23.92
C SER A 151 -17.66 -9.77 -22.43
N THR A 152 -17.87 -8.78 -21.56
CA THR A 152 -18.03 -8.97 -20.10
C THR A 152 -19.24 -8.22 -19.53
N LEU A 153 -20.41 -8.51 -20.09
CA LEU A 153 -21.70 -8.10 -19.52
C LEU A 153 -22.07 -9.03 -18.36
N GLY A 154 -21.62 -8.70 -17.16
CA GLY A 154 -22.01 -9.38 -15.93
C GLY A 154 -21.70 -8.52 -14.70
N SER A 155 -22.74 -8.15 -13.97
CA SER A 155 -22.67 -7.50 -12.66
C SER A 155 -22.01 -8.43 -11.64
N ASN A 156 -20.68 -8.49 -11.62
CA ASN A 156 -19.95 -9.21 -10.58
C ASN A 156 -19.95 -8.36 -9.29
N GLN A 157 -21.07 -8.33 -8.57
CA GLN A 157 -21.02 -8.31 -7.12
C GLN A 157 -20.65 -9.75 -6.71
N LYS A 158 -19.44 -9.93 -6.19
CA LYS A 158 -18.95 -11.23 -5.75
C LYS A 158 -19.85 -11.69 -4.59
N GLN A 159 -20.54 -12.82 -4.74
CA GLN A 159 -21.33 -13.34 -3.63
C GLN A 159 -20.43 -13.59 -2.40
N PRO A 160 -20.87 -13.23 -1.19
CA PRO A 160 -20.06 -13.39 0.01
C PRO A 160 -19.79 -14.87 0.29
N LYS A 161 -18.52 -15.22 0.55
CA LYS A 161 -18.12 -16.59 0.87
C LYS A 161 -18.82 -17.09 2.14
N THR A 162 -19.12 -18.39 2.20
CA THR A 162 -19.61 -19.05 3.42
C THR A 162 -18.47 -19.29 4.42
N VAL A 163 -18.78 -19.50 5.71
CA VAL A 163 -17.75 -19.84 6.72
C VAL A 163 -17.02 -21.12 6.32
N LYS A 164 -17.77 -22.12 5.84
CA LYS A 164 -17.22 -23.38 5.35
C LYS A 164 -16.24 -23.16 4.18
N GLN A 165 -16.57 -22.32 3.22
CA GLN A 165 -15.65 -21.99 2.12
C GLN A 165 -14.41 -21.24 2.60
N ILE A 166 -14.55 -20.28 3.53
CA ILE A 166 -13.39 -19.56 4.08
C ILE A 166 -12.43 -20.53 4.79
N LEU A 167 -12.97 -21.46 5.59
CA LEU A 167 -12.17 -22.37 6.41
C LEU A 167 -11.68 -23.63 5.70
N ARG A 168 -12.39 -24.13 4.68
CA ARG A 168 -11.93 -25.29 3.86
C ARG A 168 -10.53 -25.05 3.29
N HIS A 169 -10.24 -23.78 3.02
CA HIS A 169 -9.02 -23.30 2.39
C HIS A 169 -7.83 -23.17 3.35
N THR A 170 -8.04 -23.21 4.66
CA THR A 170 -6.98 -22.96 5.65
C THR A 170 -6.20 -24.25 5.97
N ILE A 171 -6.79 -25.42 5.72
CA ILE A 171 -6.18 -26.72 6.02
C ILE A 171 -4.95 -27.02 5.14
N VAL A 172 -4.80 -26.32 4.01
CA VAL A 172 -3.74 -26.54 3.02
C VAL A 172 -2.37 -26.00 3.47
N PHE A 173 -2.32 -25.05 4.42
CA PHE A 173 -1.11 -24.23 4.66
C PHE A 173 -0.15 -24.75 5.75
N ASP A 174 -0.41 -25.90 6.38
CA ASP A 174 0.46 -26.42 7.46
C ASP A 174 1.88 -26.80 6.98
N SER A 175 2.12 -26.88 5.66
CA SER A 175 3.38 -27.33 5.07
C SER A 175 4.04 -26.38 4.06
N ILE A 176 3.48 -25.18 3.80
CA ILE A 176 3.77 -24.45 2.55
C ILE A 176 4.68 -23.21 2.71
N SER A 177 5.06 -22.76 3.91
CA SER A 177 5.93 -21.57 3.97
C SER A 177 6.81 -21.44 5.20
N GLN A 178 8.10 -21.14 4.98
CA GLN A 178 9.02 -20.61 5.98
C GLN A 178 8.97 -19.06 6.08
N ASP A 179 8.15 -18.39 5.26
CA ASP A 179 8.01 -16.92 5.27
C ASP A 179 6.92 -16.47 6.26
N LYS A 180 7.37 -16.00 7.43
CA LYS A 180 6.52 -15.49 8.52
C LYS A 180 5.55 -14.40 8.06
N GLU A 181 6.00 -13.44 7.25
CA GLU A 181 5.15 -12.32 6.82
C GLU A 181 4.07 -12.78 5.82
N GLY A 182 4.36 -13.79 5.01
CA GLY A 182 3.38 -14.45 4.15
C GLY A 182 2.28 -15.16 4.94
N MET A 183 2.70 -15.93 5.95
CA MET A 183 1.75 -16.63 6.83
C MET A 183 0.87 -15.65 7.61
N GLU A 184 1.45 -14.55 8.11
CA GLU A 184 0.69 -13.45 8.73
C GLU A 184 -0.33 -12.84 7.75
N PHE A 185 0.03 -12.64 6.48
CA PHE A 185 -0.90 -12.17 5.46
C PHE A 185 -2.08 -13.13 5.26
N TYR A 186 -1.84 -14.42 5.02
CA TYR A 186 -2.93 -15.38 4.77
C TYR A 186 -3.85 -15.54 5.99
N LEU A 187 -3.28 -15.53 7.20
CA LEU A 187 -4.02 -15.56 8.45
C LEU A 187 -4.92 -14.33 8.59
N ASN A 188 -4.37 -13.12 8.43
CA ASN A 188 -5.15 -11.88 8.50
C ASN A 188 -6.21 -11.81 7.38
N TYR A 189 -5.89 -12.30 6.18
CA TYR A 189 -6.84 -12.36 5.06
C TYR A 189 -8.07 -13.22 5.42
N ALA A 190 -7.86 -14.43 5.93
CA ALA A 190 -8.95 -15.33 6.34
C ALA A 190 -9.76 -14.76 7.51
N ILE A 191 -9.09 -14.21 8.53
CA ILE A 191 -9.75 -13.56 9.67
C ILE A 191 -10.58 -12.35 9.22
N ASN A 192 -10.06 -11.55 8.29
CA ASN A 192 -10.78 -10.41 7.74
C ASN A 192 -12.02 -10.86 6.95
N ASP A 193 -11.95 -11.95 6.19
CA ASP A 193 -13.11 -12.51 5.50
C ASP A 193 -14.18 -13.03 6.49
N LEU A 194 -13.78 -13.67 7.60
CA LEU A 194 -14.71 -14.04 8.67
C LEU A 194 -15.36 -12.81 9.32
N TRP A 195 -14.58 -11.73 9.56
CA TRP A 195 -15.11 -10.49 10.13
C TRP A 195 -16.09 -9.79 9.21
N LYS A 196 -15.77 -9.68 7.92
CA LYS A 196 -16.71 -9.14 6.91
C LYS A 196 -18.03 -9.90 6.96
N LYS A 197 -17.97 -11.23 7.00
CA LYS A 197 -19.17 -12.07 7.11
C LYS A 197 -19.92 -11.85 8.42
N ALA A 198 -19.22 -11.77 9.54
CA ALA A 198 -19.83 -11.53 10.85
C ALA A 198 -20.49 -10.14 10.96
N PHE A 199 -19.98 -9.13 10.24
CA PHE A 199 -20.62 -7.83 10.19
C PHE A 199 -21.95 -7.85 9.42
N ASP A 200 -22.07 -8.74 8.44
CA ASP A 200 -23.28 -8.88 7.63
C ASP A 200 -24.29 -9.85 8.27
N ASP A 201 -23.83 -10.97 8.80
CA ASP A 201 -24.63 -12.00 9.49
C ASP A 201 -23.86 -12.62 10.65
N GLU A 202 -23.95 -11.95 11.79
CA GLU A 202 -23.24 -12.37 12.99
C GLU A 202 -23.68 -13.75 13.49
N THR A 203 -24.99 -13.99 13.58
CA THR A 203 -25.55 -15.17 14.24
C THR A 203 -25.16 -16.45 13.52
N ASN A 204 -25.34 -16.50 12.20
CA ASN A 204 -24.98 -17.68 11.43
C ASN A 204 -23.46 -17.83 11.33
N THR A 205 -22.70 -16.74 11.19
CA THR A 205 -21.23 -16.81 11.15
C THR A 205 -20.65 -17.47 12.40
N ILE A 206 -21.12 -17.06 13.60
CA ILE A 206 -20.63 -17.64 14.86
C ILE A 206 -21.12 -19.06 15.08
N ARG A 207 -22.36 -19.39 14.69
CA ARG A 207 -22.88 -20.76 14.75
C ARG A 207 -22.04 -21.69 13.88
N ASP A 208 -21.89 -21.36 12.60
CA ASP A 208 -21.18 -22.19 11.62
C ASP A 208 -19.71 -22.35 12.01
N LEU A 209 -19.08 -21.28 12.53
CA LEU A 209 -17.69 -21.33 12.99
C LEU A 209 -17.50 -22.25 14.21
N LYS A 210 -18.44 -22.23 15.16
CA LYS A 210 -18.42 -23.12 16.33
C LYS A 210 -18.67 -24.58 15.97
N GLU A 211 -19.53 -24.82 14.97
CA GLU A 211 -19.83 -26.16 14.47
C GLU A 211 -18.61 -26.80 13.79
N ILE A 212 -17.88 -26.02 12.97
CA ILE A 212 -16.64 -26.49 12.34
C ILE A 212 -15.55 -26.67 13.39
N GLY A 213 -15.38 -25.69 14.29
CA GLY A 213 -14.46 -25.78 15.42
C GLY A 213 -12.99 -25.93 15.00
N LYS A 214 -12.19 -26.51 15.90
CA LYS A 214 -10.79 -26.85 15.65
C LYS A 214 -10.68 -28.22 15.00
N VAL A 215 -9.69 -28.38 14.13
CA VAL A 215 -9.47 -29.63 13.37
C VAL A 215 -8.07 -30.21 13.56
N GLY A 216 -7.24 -29.60 14.41
CA GLY A 216 -5.87 -30.07 14.72
C GLY A 216 -4.81 -29.61 13.72
N ASN A 217 -5.20 -28.82 12.71
CA ASN A 217 -4.30 -28.13 11.79
C ASN A 217 -3.93 -26.77 12.40
N LYS A 218 -2.62 -26.48 12.55
CA LYS A 218 -2.19 -25.31 13.33
C LYS A 218 -2.66 -24.00 12.72
N PHE A 219 -2.55 -23.87 11.40
CA PHE A 219 -2.97 -22.66 10.70
C PHE A 219 -4.48 -22.42 10.78
N HIS A 220 -5.28 -23.46 10.58
CA HIS A 220 -6.74 -23.41 10.73
C HIS A 220 -7.13 -23.04 12.16
N ASP A 221 -6.59 -23.75 13.15
CA ASP A 221 -6.94 -23.58 14.55
C ASP A 221 -6.57 -22.16 15.03
N GLU A 222 -5.43 -21.62 14.61
CA GLU A 222 -5.03 -20.23 14.92
C GLU A 222 -6.01 -19.20 14.35
N ILE A 223 -6.54 -19.41 13.14
CA ILE A 223 -7.56 -18.53 12.54
C ILE A 223 -8.85 -18.56 13.36
N VAL A 224 -9.34 -19.75 13.69
CA VAL A 224 -10.57 -19.95 14.47
C VAL A 224 -10.43 -19.33 15.86
N GLU A 225 -9.31 -19.59 16.54
CA GLU A 225 -9.02 -19.07 17.87
C GLU A 225 -8.90 -17.55 17.88
N THR A 226 -8.09 -16.99 16.97
CA THR A 226 -7.87 -15.54 16.88
C THR A 226 -9.16 -14.81 16.60
N PHE A 227 -9.96 -15.30 15.64
CA PHE A 227 -11.25 -14.71 15.32
C PHE A 227 -12.21 -14.76 16.53
N LEU A 228 -12.37 -15.92 17.17
CA LEU A 228 -13.29 -16.05 18.31
C LEU A 228 -12.86 -15.19 19.49
N LYS A 229 -11.55 -15.13 19.78
CA LYS A 229 -10.98 -14.25 20.81
C LYS A 229 -11.32 -12.79 20.53
N ASP A 230 -11.07 -12.32 19.31
CA ASP A 230 -11.38 -10.94 18.94
C ASP A 230 -12.89 -10.66 18.93
N TYR A 231 -13.70 -11.63 18.51
CA TYR A 231 -15.16 -11.53 18.51
C TYR A 231 -15.71 -11.35 19.93
N TYR A 232 -15.32 -12.20 20.87
CA TYR A 232 -15.75 -12.07 22.26
C TYR A 232 -15.18 -10.83 22.93
N GLY A 233 -13.93 -10.45 22.62
CA GLY A 233 -13.35 -9.19 23.07
C GLY A 233 -14.15 -7.97 22.59
N THR A 234 -14.59 -7.99 21.33
CA THR A 234 -15.45 -6.97 20.73
C THR A 234 -16.84 -6.95 21.37
N LYS A 235 -17.44 -8.12 21.60
CA LYS A 235 -18.77 -8.26 22.21
C LYS A 235 -18.81 -7.86 23.68
N ASN A 236 -17.72 -8.09 24.40
CA ASN A 236 -17.58 -7.75 25.81
C ASN A 236 -16.98 -6.35 26.01
N LEU A 237 -16.73 -5.61 24.92
CA LEU A 237 -16.27 -4.25 24.99
C LEU A 237 -17.28 -3.39 25.75
N LYS A 238 -16.88 -2.89 26.92
CA LYS A 238 -17.67 -1.98 27.75
C LYS A 238 -17.85 -0.66 27.00
N ILE A 239 -19.10 -0.33 26.70
CA ILE A 239 -19.45 0.97 26.15
C ILE A 239 -19.43 1.99 27.29
N PRO A 240 -18.79 3.16 27.15
CA PRO A 240 -18.76 4.19 28.18
C PRO A 240 -20.17 4.61 28.60
N SER A 241 -20.38 4.87 29.88
CA SER A 241 -21.67 5.29 30.44
C SER A 241 -22.17 6.63 29.88
N GLU A 242 -21.25 7.46 29.41
CA GLU A 242 -21.46 8.78 28.83
C GLU A 242 -21.98 8.71 27.39
N TYR A 243 -22.00 7.51 26.78
CA TYR A 243 -22.54 7.30 25.44
C TYR A 243 -24.04 7.63 25.40
N SER A 244 -24.41 8.67 24.64
CA SER A 244 -25.79 9.16 24.57
C SER A 244 -26.48 8.94 23.23
N PHE A 245 -25.78 8.39 22.23
CA PHE A 245 -26.38 8.21 20.93
C PHE A 245 -27.54 7.18 21.00
N PRO A 246 -28.69 7.42 20.34
CA PRO A 246 -29.89 6.59 20.53
C PRO A 246 -29.71 5.12 20.15
N GLU A 247 -28.93 4.87 19.09
CA GLU A 247 -28.67 3.52 18.60
C GLU A 247 -27.43 2.93 19.27
N LYS A 248 -27.45 1.65 19.62
CA LYS A 248 -26.26 0.98 20.13
C LYS A 248 -25.20 0.83 19.02
N PRO A 249 -23.89 0.94 19.31
CA PRO A 249 -22.87 0.70 18.32
C PRO A 249 -22.95 -0.73 17.76
N PHE A 250 -22.99 -0.86 16.43
CA PHE A 250 -23.01 -2.17 15.78
C PHE A 250 -21.62 -2.82 15.74
N LEU A 251 -21.57 -4.09 15.32
CA LEU A 251 -20.41 -4.95 15.48
C LEU A 251 -19.11 -4.36 14.90
N MET A 252 -19.12 -3.83 13.68
CA MET A 252 -17.94 -3.21 13.06
C MET A 252 -17.44 -1.99 13.86
N GLN A 253 -18.34 -1.14 14.36
CA GLN A 253 -17.95 0.02 15.16
C GLN A 253 -17.26 -0.39 16.47
N ARG A 254 -17.79 -1.43 17.13
CA ARG A 254 -17.18 -2.01 18.33
C ARG A 254 -15.85 -2.68 18.02
N TYR A 255 -15.76 -3.37 16.89
CA TYR A 255 -14.55 -4.06 16.45
C TYR A 255 -13.39 -3.09 16.25
N VAL A 256 -13.61 -1.96 15.58
CA VAL A 256 -12.58 -0.93 15.37
C VAL A 256 -12.12 -0.34 16.70
N ALA A 257 -13.05 -0.03 17.61
CA ALA A 257 -12.70 0.44 18.95
C ALA A 257 -11.91 -0.60 19.75
N TYR A 258 -12.29 -1.88 19.66
CA TYR A 258 -11.55 -2.98 20.29
C TYR A 258 -10.14 -3.14 19.69
N LYS A 259 -9.99 -3.06 18.36
CA LYS A 259 -8.69 -3.17 17.69
C LYS A 259 -7.74 -2.04 18.07
N LEU A 260 -8.21 -0.79 18.17
CA LEU A 260 -7.37 0.33 18.63
C LEU A 260 -6.94 0.22 20.10
N LYS A 261 -7.69 -0.51 20.92
CA LYS A 261 -7.26 -0.85 22.28
C LYS A 261 -6.04 -1.78 22.28
N GLN A 262 -5.95 -2.68 21.30
CA GLN A 262 -4.87 -3.68 21.21
C GLN A 262 -3.67 -3.20 20.38
N LEU A 263 -3.92 -2.49 19.29
CA LEU A 263 -2.92 -2.11 18.28
C LEU A 263 -2.51 -0.64 18.44
N SER A 264 -1.28 -0.29 18.06
CA SER A 264 -0.83 1.11 18.03
C SER A 264 -1.39 1.88 16.83
N ASN A 265 -1.79 1.18 15.78
CA ASN A 265 -2.35 1.75 14.59
C ASN A 265 -3.34 0.79 13.93
N PHE A 266 -4.35 1.33 13.26
CA PHE A 266 -5.33 0.54 12.54
C PHE A 266 -5.99 1.35 11.42
N GLY A 267 -6.33 0.69 10.32
CA GLY A 267 -7.10 1.27 9.22
C GLY A 267 -8.56 0.83 9.25
N ASN A 268 -9.50 1.78 9.22
CA ASN A 268 -10.89 1.51 8.89
C ASN A 268 -11.17 1.98 7.45
N PHE A 269 -10.98 1.08 6.50
CA PHE A 269 -11.23 1.34 5.07
C PHE A 269 -12.62 0.92 4.62
N SER A 270 -13.57 0.82 5.54
CA SER A 270 -14.95 0.42 5.20
C SER A 270 -15.65 1.44 4.31
N GLY A 271 -16.65 0.99 3.56
CA GLY A 271 -17.43 1.79 2.62
C GLY A 271 -18.14 2.99 3.25
N THR A 272 -18.70 3.86 2.40
CA THR A 272 -19.59 4.94 2.86
C THR A 272 -20.80 4.34 3.57
N GLY A 273 -21.23 4.94 4.68
CA GLY A 273 -22.36 4.42 5.47
C GLY A 273 -22.01 3.35 6.49
N ALA A 274 -20.82 2.75 6.44
CA ALA A 274 -20.39 1.72 7.38
C ALA A 274 -20.17 2.23 8.82
N GLY A 275 -20.48 3.48 9.18
CA GLY A 275 -20.36 3.97 10.56
C GLY A 275 -18.95 4.27 11.06
N LYS A 276 -18.01 4.59 10.15
CA LYS A 276 -16.60 4.93 10.47
C LYS A 276 -16.47 6.03 11.53
N THR A 277 -17.19 7.14 11.38
CA THR A 277 -17.11 8.29 12.28
C THR A 277 -17.48 7.92 13.71
N LEU A 278 -18.61 7.22 13.90
CA LEU A 278 -19.02 6.73 15.23
C LEU A 278 -17.97 5.76 15.80
N SER A 279 -17.44 4.84 14.98
CA SER A 279 -16.40 3.91 15.44
C SER A 279 -15.16 4.61 15.98
N ALA A 280 -14.75 5.72 15.35
CA ALA A 280 -13.59 6.51 15.75
C ALA A 280 -13.85 7.32 17.03
N ILE A 281 -15.03 7.94 17.15
CA ILE A 281 -15.45 8.68 18.35
C ILE A 281 -15.56 7.73 19.55
N LEU A 282 -16.18 6.56 19.35
CA LEU A 282 -16.25 5.51 20.38
C LEU A 282 -14.86 5.02 20.78
N ALA A 283 -13.97 4.79 19.81
CA ALA A 283 -12.61 4.33 20.08
C ALA A 283 -11.84 5.28 21.00
N SER A 284 -11.96 6.59 20.79
CA SER A 284 -11.33 7.63 21.63
C SER A 284 -11.62 7.42 23.11
N GLN A 285 -12.89 7.19 23.47
CA GLN A 285 -13.30 6.99 24.86
C GLN A 285 -12.90 5.59 25.38
N VAL A 286 -13.02 4.57 24.53
CA VAL A 286 -12.67 3.17 24.89
C VAL A 286 -11.19 3.01 25.27
N ILE A 287 -10.31 3.78 24.65
CA ILE A 287 -8.87 3.79 24.93
C ILE A 287 -8.46 4.87 25.96
N ASP A 288 -9.42 5.58 26.53
CA ASP A 288 -9.21 6.70 27.47
C ASP A 288 -8.31 7.81 26.91
N SER A 289 -8.51 8.18 25.64
CA SER A 289 -7.77 9.25 24.97
C SER A 289 -8.25 10.62 25.44
N LYS A 290 -7.47 11.29 26.30
CA LYS A 290 -7.81 12.62 26.82
C LYS A 290 -7.68 13.69 25.75
N LEU A 291 -6.69 13.57 24.86
CA LEU A 291 -6.51 14.46 23.73
C LEU A 291 -6.50 13.70 22.40
N THR A 292 -7.59 13.81 21.66
CA THR A 292 -7.78 13.21 20.34
C THR A 292 -7.68 14.27 19.26
N LEU A 293 -6.70 14.12 18.36
CA LEU A 293 -6.55 14.96 17.17
C LEU A 293 -7.24 14.30 15.97
N ILE A 294 -8.21 14.97 15.38
CA ILE A 294 -8.86 14.57 14.12
C ILE A 294 -8.33 15.49 13.02
N VAL A 295 -7.76 14.91 11.96
CA VAL A 295 -7.40 15.63 10.73
C VAL A 295 -8.33 15.19 9.62
N CYS A 296 -9.07 16.13 9.03
CA CYS A 296 -10.17 15.81 8.11
C CYS A 296 -10.35 16.87 7.00
N PRO A 297 -11.14 16.61 5.94
CA PRO A 297 -11.54 17.65 5.00
C PRO A 297 -12.29 18.81 5.67
N ASN A 298 -12.21 20.01 5.09
CA ASN A 298 -12.91 21.18 5.63
C ASN A 298 -14.42 20.96 5.78
N ASP A 299 -15.00 20.24 4.82
CA ASP A 299 -16.44 20.03 4.69
C ASP A 299 -17.03 19.12 5.76
N VAL A 300 -16.20 18.35 6.48
CA VAL A 300 -16.63 17.45 7.55
C VAL A 300 -16.41 18.01 8.95
N VAL A 301 -15.73 19.15 9.11
CA VAL A 301 -15.40 19.69 10.46
C VAL A 301 -16.65 19.85 11.32
N GLY A 302 -17.69 20.50 10.80
CA GLY A 302 -18.96 20.66 11.52
C GLY A 302 -19.72 19.34 11.73
N HIS A 303 -19.53 18.36 10.84
CA HIS A 303 -20.11 17.02 11.02
C HIS A 303 -19.46 16.27 12.19
N TRP A 304 -18.13 16.38 12.33
CA TRP A 304 -17.41 15.84 13.47
C TRP A 304 -17.87 16.47 14.78
N GLU A 305 -17.93 17.80 14.84
CA GLU A 305 -18.40 18.54 16.02
C GLU A 305 -19.81 18.09 16.44
N LYS A 306 -20.75 18.05 15.50
CA LYS A 306 -22.11 17.56 15.74
C LYS A 306 -22.12 16.12 16.27
N ASN A 307 -21.46 15.19 15.59
CA ASN A 307 -21.48 13.77 15.98
C ASN A 307 -20.81 13.55 17.35
N ILE A 308 -19.74 14.26 17.66
CA ILE A 308 -19.07 14.15 18.97
C ILE A 308 -20.04 14.57 20.07
N HIS A 309 -20.76 15.67 19.91
CA HIS A 309 -21.75 16.10 20.90
C HIS A 309 -22.98 15.18 20.99
N GLU A 310 -23.43 14.60 19.88
CA GLU A 310 -24.53 13.62 19.89
C GLU A 310 -24.15 12.31 20.59
N ILE A 311 -22.88 11.88 20.47
CA ILE A 311 -22.40 10.62 21.05
C ILE A 311 -21.90 10.82 22.50
N PHE A 312 -21.18 11.92 22.76
CA PHE A 312 -20.59 12.27 24.06
C PHE A 312 -20.79 13.76 24.36
N PRO A 313 -21.93 14.16 24.96
CA PRO A 313 -22.32 15.56 25.09
C PRO A 313 -21.39 16.40 25.97
N LYS A 314 -20.66 15.75 26.88
CA LYS A 314 -19.69 16.37 27.79
C LYS A 314 -18.29 16.54 27.19
N ALA A 315 -18.03 15.98 26.00
CA ALA A 315 -16.73 16.10 25.37
C ALA A 315 -16.50 17.54 24.89
N ARG A 316 -15.28 18.03 25.07
CA ARG A 316 -14.87 19.36 24.60
C ARG A 316 -14.39 19.26 23.16
N VAL A 317 -15.03 19.98 22.25
CA VAL A 317 -14.61 20.04 20.84
C VAL A 317 -13.96 21.40 20.57
N ILE A 318 -12.80 21.38 19.91
CA ILE A 318 -12.05 22.57 19.52
C ILE A 318 -11.76 22.48 18.03
N THR A 319 -12.09 23.54 17.29
CA THR A 319 -11.93 23.58 15.83
C THR A 319 -11.15 24.83 15.41
N GLY A 320 -10.82 24.94 14.11
CA GLY A 320 -10.21 26.16 13.57
C GLY A 320 -8.76 26.38 14.03
N LYS A 321 -8.38 27.63 14.33
CA LYS A 321 -7.00 27.98 14.73
C LYS A 321 -6.72 27.67 16.20
N ASP A 322 -7.75 27.60 17.05
CA ASP A 322 -7.61 27.35 18.48
C ASP A 322 -7.11 25.94 18.80
N VAL A 323 -7.22 25.03 17.83
CA VAL A 323 -6.59 23.69 17.86
C VAL A 323 -5.09 23.79 18.21
N PHE A 324 -4.37 24.75 17.63
CA PHE A 324 -2.91 24.84 17.78
C PHE A 324 -2.45 25.37 19.13
N SER A 325 -3.31 26.12 19.84
CA SER A 325 -3.04 26.66 21.17
C SER A 325 -3.66 25.85 22.31
N SER A 326 -4.36 24.76 21.97
CA SER A 326 -5.01 23.87 22.92
C SER A 326 -4.01 23.21 23.87
N ARG A 327 -4.44 22.96 25.11
CA ARG A 327 -3.62 22.33 26.15
C ARG A 327 -4.23 21.02 26.59
N TYR A 328 -3.36 20.04 26.82
CA TYR A 328 -3.74 18.76 27.41
C TYR A 328 -4.38 18.96 28.78
N ASP A 329 -5.52 18.34 29.00
CA ASP A 329 -6.18 18.26 30.31
C ASP A 329 -6.54 16.80 30.60
N ASP A 330 -6.10 16.29 31.74
CA ASP A 330 -6.30 14.89 32.15
C ASP A 330 -7.74 14.64 32.66
N ASN A 331 -8.49 15.71 32.94
CA ASN A 331 -9.83 15.63 33.54
C ASN A 331 -10.97 15.68 32.52
N GLU A 332 -10.68 16.01 31.26
CA GLU A 332 -11.69 16.12 30.21
C GLU A 332 -11.28 15.40 28.93
N PHE A 333 -12.28 14.94 28.17
CA PHE A 333 -12.06 14.39 26.83
C PHE A 333 -12.13 15.51 25.81
N GLN A 334 -11.01 15.76 25.15
CA GLN A 334 -10.81 16.86 24.22
C GLN A 334 -10.65 16.33 22.79
N PHE A 335 -11.45 16.85 21.87
CA PHE A 335 -11.36 16.57 20.45
C PHE A 335 -10.90 17.82 19.70
N LEU A 336 -9.70 17.75 19.14
CA LEU A 336 -9.15 18.78 18.26
C LEU A 336 -9.48 18.43 16.80
N VAL A 337 -10.37 19.18 16.16
CA VAL A 337 -10.78 18.92 14.77
C VAL A 337 -10.09 19.91 13.83
N LEU A 338 -9.07 19.42 13.13
CA LEU A 338 -8.21 20.19 12.25
C LEU A 338 -8.52 19.88 10.78
N ASN A 339 -8.77 20.91 9.97
CA ASN A 339 -8.89 20.69 8.53
C ASN A 339 -7.51 20.54 7.86
N TYR A 340 -7.43 19.76 6.77
CA TYR A 340 -6.19 19.58 6.01
C TYR A 340 -5.60 20.86 5.44
N ASP A 341 -6.41 21.88 5.15
CA ASP A 341 -5.95 23.15 4.57
C ASP A 341 -5.18 24.02 5.57
N LYS A 342 -5.43 23.86 6.88
CA LYS A 342 -4.65 24.51 7.95
C LYS A 342 -3.20 24.06 7.98
N LEU A 343 -2.85 22.95 7.35
CA LEU A 343 -1.47 22.47 7.22
C LEU A 343 -0.77 23.04 5.98
N ASN A 344 -1.44 23.87 5.17
CA ASN A 344 -0.89 24.45 3.93
C ASN A 344 -0.76 25.99 3.97
N GLN A 345 -1.05 26.62 5.11
CA GLN A 345 -0.93 28.07 5.34
C GLN A 345 0.52 28.50 5.66
N LEU A 346 0.84 29.78 5.48
CA LEU A 346 2.18 30.33 5.76
C LEU A 346 2.65 30.10 7.21
N ASP A 347 1.72 30.13 8.17
CA ASP A 347 1.96 29.93 9.61
C ASP A 347 1.92 28.45 10.05
N SER A 348 1.57 27.52 9.15
CA SER A 348 1.31 26.11 9.49
C SER A 348 2.44 25.45 10.26
N THR A 349 3.69 25.69 9.86
CA THR A 349 4.85 25.06 10.51
C THR A 349 4.98 25.49 11.97
N ASN A 350 4.79 26.78 12.27
CA ASN A 350 4.84 27.27 13.66
C ASN A 350 3.66 26.76 14.47
N ASN A 351 2.47 26.75 13.86
CA ASN A 351 1.25 26.23 14.46
C ASN A 351 1.36 24.74 14.83
N VAL A 352 1.93 23.92 13.92
CA VAL A 352 2.23 22.51 14.19
C VAL A 352 3.23 22.36 15.34
N ILE A 353 4.27 23.20 15.39
CA ILE A 353 5.26 23.19 16.48
C ILE A 353 4.60 23.47 17.84
N GLU A 354 3.62 24.36 17.92
CA GLU A 354 2.87 24.60 19.17
C GLU A 354 2.02 23.39 19.56
N LEU A 355 1.28 22.82 18.61
CA LEU A 355 0.43 21.65 18.84
C LEU A 355 1.22 20.43 19.35
N VAL A 356 2.38 20.13 18.75
CA VAL A 356 3.19 18.95 19.12
C VAL A 356 3.89 19.08 20.47
N LYS A 357 3.80 20.24 21.14
CA LYS A 357 4.24 20.35 22.55
C LYS A 357 3.30 19.57 23.48
N GLN A 358 2.04 19.41 23.09
CA GLN A 358 1.04 18.64 23.83
C GLN A 358 1.23 17.14 23.63
N LYS A 359 0.78 16.36 24.63
CA LYS A 359 0.71 14.91 24.52
C LYS A 359 -0.59 14.56 23.77
N ILE A 360 -0.48 14.10 22.52
CA ILE A 360 -1.65 13.62 21.77
C ILE A 360 -1.76 12.11 22.03
N ASP A 361 -2.94 11.64 22.46
CA ASP A 361 -3.17 10.23 22.80
C ASP A 361 -3.67 9.43 21.59
N LEU A 362 -4.51 10.03 20.75
CA LEU A 362 -5.04 9.44 19.53
C LEU A 362 -4.99 10.44 18.37
N VAL A 363 -4.54 9.98 17.19
CA VAL A 363 -4.71 10.70 15.93
C VAL A 363 -5.67 9.94 15.02
N ILE A 364 -6.70 10.63 14.54
CA ILE A 364 -7.66 10.14 13.54
C ILE A 364 -7.39 10.89 12.24
N LEU A 365 -7.04 10.16 11.19
CA LEU A 365 -6.84 10.68 9.84
C LEU A 365 -8.07 10.31 8.99
N ASP A 366 -9.04 11.22 8.91
CA ASP A 366 -10.27 11.03 8.16
C ASP A 366 -10.11 11.46 6.71
N GLU A 367 -10.69 10.68 5.79
CA GLU A 367 -10.43 10.76 4.35
C GLU A 367 -8.95 10.97 4.06
N ILE A 368 -8.10 10.10 4.63
CA ILE A 368 -6.63 10.18 4.60
C ILE A 368 -6.06 10.37 3.17
N HIS A 369 -6.87 10.05 2.16
CA HIS A 369 -6.55 10.31 0.77
C HIS A 369 -6.32 11.79 0.39
N PHE A 370 -6.82 12.75 1.17
CA PHE A 370 -6.54 14.17 0.99
C PHE A 370 -5.11 14.60 1.35
N SER A 371 -4.35 13.72 2.02
CA SER A 371 -2.97 13.96 2.46
C SER A 371 -1.91 13.21 1.65
N LYS A 372 -2.26 12.71 0.47
CA LYS A 372 -1.41 11.79 -0.30
C LYS A 372 -0.32 12.48 -1.10
N ILE A 373 0.79 11.78 -1.25
CA ILE A 373 1.85 12.08 -2.21
C ILE A 373 1.41 11.54 -3.57
N THR A 374 1.19 12.42 -4.55
CA THR A 374 0.83 12.02 -5.92
C THR A 374 2.05 11.70 -6.78
N SER A 375 3.21 12.27 -6.44
CA SER A 375 4.52 11.98 -7.05
C SER A 375 5.64 12.02 -5.99
N PRO A 376 6.57 11.05 -5.96
CA PRO A 376 7.71 11.06 -5.05
C PRO A 376 8.62 12.29 -5.19
N GLU A 377 8.61 12.93 -6.36
CA GLU A 377 9.50 14.06 -6.70
C GLU A 377 9.05 15.38 -6.08
N HIS A 378 7.77 15.50 -5.68
CA HIS A 378 7.19 16.74 -5.18
C HIS A 378 6.24 16.48 -4.00
N ILE A 379 6.77 16.51 -2.78
CA ILE A 379 5.98 16.44 -1.56
C ILE A 379 5.46 17.84 -1.21
N GLY A 380 4.14 18.06 -1.33
CA GLY A 380 3.51 19.34 -1.01
C GLY A 380 3.64 19.74 0.48
N ILE A 381 3.59 21.05 0.75
CA ILE A 381 3.74 21.65 2.10
C ILE A 381 2.78 21.02 3.12
N ARG A 382 1.50 20.85 2.73
CA ARG A 382 0.49 20.15 3.55
C ARG A 382 1.00 18.81 4.07
N ARG A 383 1.59 18.00 3.19
CA ARG A 383 2.07 16.67 3.53
C ARG A 383 3.30 16.75 4.43
N GLN A 384 4.26 17.63 4.12
CA GLN A 384 5.43 17.83 4.98
C GLN A 384 5.05 18.21 6.42
N ASN A 385 4.09 19.13 6.58
CA ASN A 385 3.60 19.53 7.90
C ASN A 385 2.85 18.38 8.61
N LEU A 386 2.11 17.55 7.88
CA LEU A 386 1.46 16.37 8.44
C LEU A 386 2.49 15.31 8.89
N ASP A 387 3.48 15.00 8.07
CA ASP A 387 4.54 14.05 8.42
C ASP A 387 5.32 14.54 9.67
N GLY A 388 5.63 15.84 9.73
CA GLY A 388 6.26 16.46 10.89
C GLY A 388 5.40 16.40 12.15
N LEU A 389 4.09 16.67 12.03
CA LEU A 389 3.11 16.55 13.11
C LEU A 389 3.06 15.11 13.65
N MET A 390 2.90 14.12 12.78
CA MET A 390 2.82 12.71 13.16
C MET A 390 4.10 12.22 13.82
N SER A 391 5.26 12.56 13.25
CA SER A 391 6.57 12.15 13.78
C SER A 391 6.83 12.74 15.16
N ALA A 392 6.57 14.04 15.33
CA ALA A 392 6.74 14.71 16.61
C ALA A 392 5.74 14.19 17.67
N ALA A 393 4.48 13.94 17.29
CA ALA A 393 3.49 13.37 18.18
C ALA A 393 3.89 11.96 18.68
N ARG A 394 4.33 11.07 17.77
CA ARG A 394 4.86 9.73 18.12
C ARG A 394 6.10 9.78 19.00
N LYS A 395 6.96 10.78 18.80
CA LYS A 395 8.14 10.99 19.65
C LYS A 395 7.76 11.47 21.05
N LYS A 396 6.74 12.32 21.16
CA LYS A 396 6.24 12.87 22.43
C LYS A 396 5.46 11.85 23.24
N ASN A 397 4.67 11.02 22.57
CA ASN A 397 3.88 9.96 23.19
C ASN A 397 4.13 8.63 22.45
N LYS A 398 4.90 7.73 23.07
CA LYS A 398 5.23 6.42 22.48
C LYS A 398 4.02 5.47 22.45
N ASP A 399 3.01 5.71 23.26
CA ASP A 399 1.77 4.94 23.31
C ASP A 399 0.66 5.53 22.42
N ILE A 400 0.98 6.57 21.63
CA ILE A 400 0.02 7.21 20.73
C ILE A 400 -0.64 6.18 19.81
N LYS A 401 -1.95 6.32 19.65
CA LYS A 401 -2.75 5.50 18.74
C LYS A 401 -3.02 6.26 17.44
N VAL A 402 -3.08 5.54 16.31
CA VAL A 402 -3.39 6.14 15.01
C VAL A 402 -4.49 5.37 14.28
N LEU A 403 -5.57 6.06 13.91
CA LEU A 403 -6.66 5.50 13.11
C LEU A 403 -6.68 6.18 11.73
N GLY A 404 -6.41 5.41 10.68
CA GLY A 404 -6.60 5.88 9.30
C GLY A 404 -7.99 5.50 8.77
N MET A 405 -8.70 6.44 8.16
CA MET A 405 -10.02 6.19 7.59
C MET A 405 -10.12 6.66 6.14
N SER A 406 -10.67 5.80 5.28
CA SER A 406 -10.98 6.16 3.89
C SER A 406 -11.89 5.11 3.27
N ALA A 407 -12.96 5.52 2.59
CA ALA A 407 -13.74 4.59 1.77
C ALA A 407 -12.97 4.15 0.50
N THR A 408 -11.91 4.86 0.14
CA THR A 408 -11.14 4.69 -1.10
C THR A 408 -9.64 4.84 -0.81
N PRO A 409 -9.00 3.82 -0.19
CA PRO A 409 -7.61 3.93 0.29
C PRO A 409 -6.58 4.04 -0.84
N VAL A 410 -6.86 3.56 -2.04
CA VAL A 410 -6.02 3.78 -3.24
C VAL A 410 -6.93 4.20 -4.39
N VAL A 411 -6.70 5.37 -4.98
CA VAL A 411 -7.55 5.92 -6.06
C VAL A 411 -6.82 5.94 -7.40
N ASN A 412 -5.59 6.47 -7.44
CA ASN A 412 -4.91 6.76 -8.71
C ASN A 412 -3.72 5.83 -8.97
N ASN A 413 -2.85 5.63 -7.98
CA ASN A 413 -1.60 4.87 -8.16
C ASN A 413 -1.11 4.22 -6.86
N LEU A 414 -0.14 3.32 -6.99
CA LEU A 414 0.43 2.57 -5.86
C LEU A 414 1.24 3.44 -4.89
N THR A 415 1.81 4.57 -5.35
CA THR A 415 2.49 5.54 -4.49
C THR A 415 1.56 6.10 -3.44
N GLU A 416 0.31 6.38 -3.81
CA GLU A 416 -0.68 6.91 -2.88
C GLU A 416 -1.05 5.88 -1.79
N GLY A 417 -1.08 4.59 -2.12
CA GLY A 417 -1.33 3.52 -1.15
C GLY A 417 -0.15 3.27 -0.21
N LYS A 418 1.09 3.25 -0.72
CA LYS A 418 2.30 3.19 0.10
C LYS A 418 2.37 4.37 1.08
N SER A 419 2.10 5.58 0.59
CA SER A 419 2.13 6.80 1.40
C SER A 419 1.07 6.81 2.52
N LEU A 420 -0.09 6.20 2.28
CA LEU A 420 -1.15 6.00 3.27
C LEU A 420 -0.72 4.99 4.34
N LEU A 421 -0.16 3.85 3.91
CA LEU A 421 0.34 2.81 4.81
C LEU A 421 1.41 3.38 5.75
N GLU A 422 2.35 4.13 5.20
CA GLU A 422 3.40 4.85 5.91
C GLU A 422 2.83 5.81 6.99
N LEU A 423 1.84 6.64 6.66
CA LEU A 423 1.22 7.54 7.66
C LEU A 423 0.63 6.81 8.85
N ILE A 424 -0.12 5.73 8.56
CA ILE A 424 -0.87 4.99 9.58
C ILE A 424 0.09 4.28 10.53
N THR A 425 1.07 3.56 9.98
CA THR A 425 1.96 2.74 10.81
C THR A 425 3.12 3.53 11.41
N GLY A 426 3.53 4.64 10.77
CA GLY A 426 4.70 5.41 11.18
C GLY A 426 6.04 4.76 10.77
N TYR A 427 6.02 3.81 9.83
CA TYR A 427 7.21 3.09 9.35
C TYR A 427 7.39 3.23 7.84
N SER A 428 8.65 3.25 7.39
CA SER A 428 9.00 3.28 5.96
C SER A 428 8.74 1.92 5.32
N TYR A 429 8.14 1.90 4.13
CA TYR A 429 7.89 0.66 3.36
C TYR A 429 8.76 0.62 2.11
N ASP A 430 10.07 0.66 2.28
CA ASP A 430 11.04 0.63 1.19
C ASP A 430 10.98 -0.68 0.39
N ASP A 431 10.47 -1.75 1.01
CA ASP A 431 10.15 -3.05 0.41
C ASP A 431 8.96 -3.00 -0.56
N VAL A 432 8.09 -1.99 -0.47
CA VAL A 432 6.94 -1.81 -1.35
C VAL A 432 7.31 -0.93 -2.54
N SER A 433 7.50 -1.55 -3.69
CA SER A 433 7.73 -0.85 -4.96
C SER A 433 6.44 -0.23 -5.47
N THR A 434 6.51 1.02 -5.97
CA THR A 434 5.34 1.75 -6.48
C THR A 434 5.26 1.77 -8.01
N LYS A 435 6.12 0.99 -8.70
CA LYS A 435 6.03 0.85 -10.16
C LYS A 435 4.67 0.21 -10.53
N PRO A 436 4.01 0.65 -11.61
CA PRO A 436 2.67 0.20 -11.93
C PRO A 436 2.66 -1.23 -12.51
N THR A 437 2.88 -2.23 -11.67
CA THR A 437 2.88 -3.66 -12.05
C THR A 437 1.95 -4.47 -11.14
N ILE A 438 1.48 -5.63 -11.63
CA ILE A 438 0.62 -6.53 -10.84
C ILE A 438 1.30 -7.00 -9.55
N PRO A 439 2.56 -7.51 -9.58
CA PRO A 439 3.22 -7.93 -8.34
C PRO A 439 3.22 -6.84 -7.27
N ASN A 440 3.51 -5.60 -7.66
CA ASN A 440 3.55 -4.47 -6.73
C ASN A 440 2.17 -4.11 -6.17
N ALA A 441 1.13 -4.18 -6.99
CA ALA A 441 -0.24 -3.97 -6.53
C ALA A 441 -0.68 -5.07 -5.55
N VAL A 442 -0.32 -6.33 -5.82
CA VAL A 442 -0.57 -7.46 -4.93
C VAL A 442 0.22 -7.31 -3.62
N THR A 443 1.50 -6.93 -3.66
CA THR A 443 2.28 -6.64 -2.45
C THR A 443 1.64 -5.54 -1.61
N LEU A 444 1.15 -4.47 -2.23
CA LEU A 444 0.45 -3.42 -1.50
C LEU A 444 -0.87 -3.92 -0.89
N PHE A 445 -1.61 -4.77 -1.60
CA PHE A 445 -2.81 -5.44 -1.07
C PHE A 445 -2.50 -6.30 0.16
N GLU A 446 -1.40 -7.06 0.13
CA GLU A 446 -0.94 -7.83 1.29
C GLU A 446 -0.69 -6.92 2.50
N LYS A 447 0.08 -5.83 2.31
CA LYS A 447 0.41 -4.92 3.42
C LYS A 447 -0.82 -4.21 3.97
N LEU A 448 -1.75 -3.78 3.13
CA LEU A 448 -2.99 -3.13 3.57
C LEU A 448 -3.91 -4.10 4.33
N THR A 449 -3.97 -5.38 3.90
CA THR A 449 -4.77 -6.42 4.57
C THR A 449 -4.33 -6.67 6.01
N MET A 450 -3.03 -6.53 6.31
CA MET A 450 -2.48 -6.75 7.65
C MET A 450 -2.77 -5.59 8.63
N VAL A 451 -3.04 -4.38 8.14
CA VAL A 451 -3.16 -3.18 9.00
C VAL A 451 -4.56 -2.60 9.05
N ALA A 452 -5.52 -3.14 8.29
CA ALA A 452 -6.82 -2.55 8.11
C ALA A 452 -7.95 -3.57 7.92
N ILE A 453 -9.17 -3.12 8.21
CA ILE A 453 -10.41 -3.80 7.85
C ILE A 453 -11.16 -2.99 6.79
N ARG A 454 -11.85 -3.70 5.90
CA ARG A 454 -12.71 -3.11 4.87
C ARG A 454 -14.00 -3.90 4.74
N GLN A 455 -15.08 -3.36 5.32
CA GLN A 455 -16.44 -3.81 5.07
C GLN A 455 -17.08 -2.91 4.00
N ILE A 456 -17.66 -3.50 2.96
CA ILE A 456 -18.55 -2.79 2.04
C ILE A 456 -19.96 -3.30 2.38
N PRO A 457 -20.79 -2.52 3.10
CA PRO A 457 -22.10 -3.01 3.47
C PRO A 457 -22.94 -3.32 2.23
N ILE A 458 -23.69 -4.41 2.30
CA ILE A 458 -24.58 -4.84 1.22
C ILE A 458 -25.82 -3.96 1.27
N TYR A 459 -26.09 -3.22 0.19
CA TYR A 459 -27.28 -2.38 0.05
C TYR A 459 -28.21 -2.97 -1.00
N LYS A 460 -29.52 -2.72 -0.87
CA LYS A 460 -30.50 -3.03 -1.92
C LYS A 460 -30.05 -2.37 -3.24
N GLU A 461 -30.10 -3.12 -4.33
CA GLU A 461 -29.68 -2.59 -5.62
C GLU A 461 -30.51 -1.36 -6.00
N SER A 462 -29.82 -0.30 -6.40
CA SER A 462 -30.42 0.91 -6.96
C SER A 462 -30.92 0.65 -8.39
N ASP A 463 -32.07 1.22 -8.74
CA ASP A 463 -32.60 1.20 -10.11
C ASP A 463 -31.77 2.14 -11.00
N LYS A 464 -30.85 1.59 -11.80
CA LYS A 464 -29.98 2.35 -12.71
C LYS A 464 -30.66 2.49 -14.07
N GLN A 465 -30.95 3.72 -14.45
CA GLN A 465 -31.64 4.04 -15.69
C GLN A 465 -30.73 4.79 -16.66
N TYR A 466 -30.72 4.37 -17.92
CA TYR A 466 -29.88 4.96 -18.96
C TYR A 466 -30.75 5.68 -19.99
N ALA A 467 -30.32 6.86 -20.40
CA ALA A 467 -30.97 7.68 -21.42
C ALA A 467 -29.91 8.16 -22.41
N GLU A 468 -30.13 7.98 -23.69
CA GLU A 468 -29.18 8.43 -24.72
C GLU A 468 -29.64 9.77 -25.31
N VAL A 469 -28.69 10.70 -25.46
CA VAL A 469 -28.92 11.97 -26.15
C VAL A 469 -27.80 12.19 -27.18
N SER A 470 -28.15 12.67 -28.36
CA SER A 470 -27.19 12.94 -29.44
C SER A 470 -27.39 14.35 -29.96
N ILE A 471 -26.30 15.05 -30.22
CA ILE A 471 -26.31 16.35 -30.88
C ILE A 471 -25.32 16.38 -32.03
N ASP A 472 -25.59 17.25 -33.01
CA ASP A 472 -24.61 17.60 -34.03
C ASP A 472 -23.50 18.48 -33.46
N ILE A 473 -22.37 18.52 -34.16
CA ILE A 473 -21.27 19.43 -33.81
C ILE A 473 -21.78 20.87 -34.06
N PRO A 474 -21.74 21.77 -33.06
CA PRO A 474 -22.17 23.14 -33.26
C PRO A 474 -21.38 23.81 -34.40
N SER A 475 -22.10 24.49 -35.30
CA SER A 475 -21.57 25.03 -36.58
C SER A 475 -20.37 25.99 -36.49
N HIS A 476 -20.03 26.45 -35.29
CA HIS A 476 -18.95 27.39 -34.97
C HIS A 476 -17.90 26.80 -34.00
N LYS A 477 -17.92 25.48 -33.77
CA LYS A 477 -17.00 24.79 -32.83
C LYS A 477 -16.33 23.61 -33.54
N ASP A 478 -15.03 23.40 -33.30
CA ASP A 478 -14.27 22.24 -33.78
C ASP A 478 -14.28 21.13 -32.71
N LEU A 479 -14.65 19.90 -33.11
CA LEU A 479 -14.66 18.72 -32.22
C LEU A 479 -13.27 18.45 -31.62
N LEU A 480 -12.19 18.70 -32.38
CA LEU A 480 -10.83 18.49 -31.90
C LEU A 480 -10.46 19.49 -30.79
N GLU A 481 -10.89 20.75 -30.92
CA GLU A 481 -10.73 21.77 -29.88
C GLU A 481 -11.60 21.52 -28.65
N LEU A 482 -12.85 21.07 -28.85
CA LEU A 482 -13.76 20.70 -27.77
C LEU A 482 -13.22 19.51 -26.96
N ASN A 483 -12.66 18.50 -27.62
CA ASN A 483 -12.11 17.32 -26.96
C ASN A 483 -10.83 17.64 -26.15
N LYS A 484 -10.05 18.65 -26.56
CA LYS A 484 -8.89 19.15 -25.78
C LYS A 484 -9.31 19.88 -24.49
N LYS A 485 -10.56 20.33 -24.38
CA LYS A 485 -11.09 21.08 -23.23
C LYS A 485 -12.31 20.36 -22.64
N PRO A 486 -12.13 19.45 -21.66
CA PRO A 486 -13.22 18.67 -21.06
C PRO A 486 -14.41 19.50 -20.55
N MET A 487 -14.19 20.71 -20.04
CA MET A 487 -15.27 21.60 -19.60
C MET A 487 -16.08 22.17 -20.77
N ALA A 488 -15.48 22.37 -21.94
CA ALA A 488 -16.13 22.95 -23.10
C ALA A 488 -17.14 21.97 -23.72
N ILE A 489 -16.74 20.70 -23.85
CA ILE A 489 -17.65 19.64 -24.30
C ILE A 489 -18.78 19.40 -23.30
N GLU A 490 -18.50 19.42 -21.99
CA GLU A 490 -19.54 19.30 -20.95
C GLU A 490 -20.55 20.45 -20.95
N GLN A 491 -20.10 21.68 -21.21
CA GLN A 491 -20.99 22.83 -21.31
C GLN A 491 -21.96 22.73 -22.49
N VAL A 492 -21.52 22.17 -23.62
CA VAL A 492 -22.36 21.91 -24.80
C VAL A 492 -23.30 20.74 -24.55
N LEU A 493 -22.77 19.61 -24.04
CA LEU A 493 -23.58 18.42 -23.78
C LEU A 493 -24.62 18.63 -22.68
N THR A 494 -24.39 19.54 -21.73
CA THR A 494 -25.39 19.90 -20.71
C THR A 494 -26.69 20.39 -21.37
N ASP A 495 -26.63 21.17 -22.46
CA ASP A 495 -27.84 21.63 -23.16
C ASP A 495 -28.65 20.45 -23.72
N ALA A 496 -27.95 19.44 -24.25
CA ALA A 496 -28.56 18.22 -24.77
C ALA A 496 -29.19 17.36 -23.67
N ARG A 497 -28.58 17.35 -22.47
CA ARG A 497 -29.05 16.55 -21.33
C ARG A 497 -30.23 17.19 -20.61
N ILE A 498 -30.36 18.51 -20.61
CA ILE A 498 -31.40 19.26 -19.88
C ILE A 498 -32.83 18.70 -20.07
N PRO A 499 -33.33 18.43 -21.30
CA PRO A 499 -34.68 17.90 -21.49
C PRO A 499 -34.89 16.57 -20.75
N GLU A 500 -33.90 15.67 -20.82
CA GLU A 500 -33.94 14.37 -20.15
C GLU A 500 -33.75 14.49 -18.63
N ILE A 501 -32.98 15.49 -18.15
CA ILE A 501 -32.85 15.83 -16.72
C ILE A 501 -34.22 16.24 -16.17
N ILE A 502 -34.85 17.24 -16.78
CA ILE A 502 -36.13 17.80 -16.31
C ILE A 502 -37.23 16.73 -16.27
N LYS A 503 -37.32 15.89 -17.31
CA LYS A 503 -38.26 14.76 -17.38
C LYS A 503 -38.11 13.76 -16.24
N ARG A 504 -36.92 13.65 -15.64
CA ARG A 504 -36.59 12.68 -14.59
C ARG A 504 -36.62 13.26 -13.18
N ILE A 505 -36.93 14.54 -13.02
CA ILE A 505 -37.14 15.14 -11.69
C ILE A 505 -38.44 14.56 -11.11
N HIS A 506 -38.31 13.77 -10.05
CA HIS A 506 -39.43 13.20 -9.32
C HIS A 506 -39.10 13.12 -7.83
N GLY A 507 -40.06 13.52 -6.98
CA GLY A 507 -39.82 13.62 -5.55
C GLY A 507 -38.60 14.49 -5.25
N GLN A 508 -37.91 14.22 -4.14
CA GLN A 508 -36.64 14.87 -3.85
C GLN A 508 -35.53 14.34 -4.75
N THR A 509 -34.92 15.24 -5.54
CA THR A 509 -33.95 14.89 -6.57
C THR A 509 -32.63 15.61 -6.38
N VAL A 510 -31.52 14.88 -6.46
CA VAL A 510 -30.17 15.45 -6.55
C VAL A 510 -29.72 15.44 -8.01
N ILE A 511 -29.28 16.59 -8.52
CA ILE A 511 -28.63 16.71 -9.84
C ILE A 511 -27.14 16.93 -9.60
N PHE A 512 -26.32 15.96 -9.99
CA PHE A 512 -24.86 16.03 -9.87
C PHE A 512 -24.20 16.54 -11.15
N THR A 513 -23.24 17.45 -11.01
CA THR A 513 -22.34 17.87 -12.10
C THR A 513 -20.90 18.07 -11.61
N GLU A 514 -19.93 17.54 -12.36
CA GLU A 514 -18.50 17.64 -12.04
C GLU A 514 -17.96 19.07 -12.28
N TYR A 515 -18.49 19.76 -13.30
CA TYR A 515 -18.02 21.07 -13.74
C TYR A 515 -19.11 22.12 -13.55
N LEU A 516 -18.72 23.31 -13.09
CA LEU A 516 -19.64 24.42 -12.84
C LEU A 516 -19.41 25.62 -13.78
N GLY A 517 -18.23 25.71 -14.40
CA GLY A 517 -17.76 26.89 -15.12
C GLY A 517 -18.26 27.02 -16.56
N SER A 518 -17.75 28.05 -17.24
CA SER A 518 -17.95 28.31 -18.66
C SER A 518 -16.60 28.30 -19.38
N SER A 519 -16.55 27.67 -20.55
CA SER A 519 -15.41 27.70 -21.48
C SER A 519 -15.57 28.75 -22.57
N PHE A 520 -16.77 29.30 -22.75
CA PHE A 520 -17.12 30.25 -23.81
C PHE A 520 -17.50 31.60 -23.22
N LYS A 521 -16.80 32.66 -23.63
CA LYS A 521 -17.03 34.01 -23.12
C LYS A 521 -18.40 34.51 -23.57
N GLY A 522 -19.25 34.92 -22.62
CA GLY A 522 -20.60 35.42 -22.89
C GLY A 522 -21.68 34.33 -22.99
N GLU A 523 -21.33 33.04 -22.92
CA GLU A 523 -22.30 31.96 -22.78
C GLU A 523 -22.55 31.64 -21.30
N PRO A 524 -23.80 31.28 -20.90
CA PRO A 524 -24.10 30.84 -19.55
C PRO A 524 -23.26 29.62 -19.14
N ASN A 525 -22.79 29.60 -17.90
CA ASN A 525 -22.05 28.46 -17.37
C ASN A 525 -22.97 27.26 -17.10
N ILE A 526 -22.40 26.07 -16.84
CA ILE A 526 -23.17 24.83 -16.61
C ILE A 526 -24.16 25.01 -15.44
N LEU A 527 -23.73 25.66 -14.36
CA LEU A 527 -24.58 25.88 -13.19
C LEU A 527 -25.77 26.79 -13.52
N GLU A 528 -25.56 27.89 -14.25
CA GLU A 528 -26.60 28.81 -14.70
C GLU A 528 -27.61 28.12 -15.62
N LYS A 529 -27.13 27.29 -16.55
CA LYS A 529 -27.97 26.49 -17.43
C LYS A 529 -28.90 25.56 -16.64
N LEU A 530 -28.37 24.83 -15.67
CA LEU A 530 -29.15 23.94 -14.81
C LEU A 530 -30.14 24.71 -13.93
N LYS A 531 -29.70 25.80 -13.28
CA LYS A 531 -30.58 26.66 -12.46
C LYS A 531 -31.75 27.19 -13.27
N LYS A 532 -31.48 27.74 -14.45
CA LYS A 532 -32.49 28.26 -15.36
C LYS A 532 -33.46 27.16 -15.78
N ALA A 533 -32.95 26.02 -16.25
CA ALA A 533 -33.80 24.92 -16.70
C ALA A 533 -34.73 24.36 -15.60
N VAL A 534 -34.20 24.17 -14.38
CA VAL A 534 -34.98 23.68 -13.24
C VAL A 534 -36.05 24.70 -12.82
N ASN A 535 -35.70 25.99 -12.82
CA ASN A 535 -36.63 27.07 -12.51
C ASN A 535 -37.72 27.24 -13.57
N ASP A 536 -37.36 27.25 -14.85
CA ASP A 536 -38.28 27.41 -15.99
C ASP A 536 -39.26 26.23 -16.08
N ALA A 537 -38.85 25.03 -15.62
CA ALA A 537 -39.72 23.87 -15.47
C ALA A 537 -40.63 23.92 -14.22
N GLY A 538 -40.52 24.96 -13.39
CA GLY A 538 -41.38 25.17 -12.22
C GLY A 538 -40.92 24.50 -10.93
N PHE A 539 -39.70 23.95 -10.87
CA PHE A 539 -39.20 23.27 -9.68
C PHE A 539 -38.42 24.22 -8.75
N THR A 540 -38.60 24.03 -7.44
CA THR A 540 -37.78 24.72 -6.43
C THR A 540 -36.43 24.03 -6.27
N PHE A 541 -35.35 24.81 -6.17
CA PHE A 541 -34.01 24.25 -6.03
C PHE A 541 -33.15 24.94 -4.96
N GLY A 542 -32.19 24.18 -4.44
CA GLY A 542 -31.08 24.64 -3.61
C GLY A 542 -29.74 24.26 -4.21
N LEU A 543 -28.67 24.89 -3.75
CA LEU A 543 -27.30 24.67 -4.23
C LEU A 543 -26.41 24.03 -3.16
N TYR A 544 -25.55 23.11 -3.61
CA TYR A 544 -24.45 22.54 -2.84
C TYR A 544 -23.19 22.43 -3.73
N VAL A 545 -22.57 23.58 -4.00
CA VAL A 545 -21.52 23.74 -5.00
C VAL A 545 -20.39 24.63 -4.47
N GLY A 546 -19.15 24.12 -4.48
CA GLY A 546 -17.99 24.88 -3.97
C GLY A 546 -18.19 25.34 -2.52
N GLU A 547 -18.11 26.66 -2.30
CA GLU A 547 -18.36 27.29 -1.00
C GLU A 547 -19.86 27.52 -0.72
N GLU A 548 -20.72 27.50 -1.75
CA GLU A 548 -22.16 27.71 -1.61
C GLU A 548 -22.87 26.41 -1.21
N LYS A 549 -23.26 26.31 0.06
CA LYS A 549 -23.87 25.10 0.66
C LYS A 549 -25.24 25.34 1.28
N SER A 550 -25.81 26.52 1.05
CA SER A 550 -27.05 27.01 1.67
C SER A 550 -28.29 26.17 1.32
N GLY A 551 -28.24 25.41 0.22
CA GLY A 551 -29.36 24.60 -0.25
C GLY A 551 -29.59 23.29 0.51
N LEU A 552 -28.56 22.74 1.17
CA LEU A 552 -28.63 21.39 1.73
C LEU A 552 -29.68 21.27 2.85
N ASP A 553 -29.66 22.17 3.84
CA ASP A 553 -30.59 22.13 4.97
C ASP A 553 -32.05 22.29 4.51
N ARG A 554 -32.29 23.20 3.56
CA ARG A 554 -33.60 23.41 2.94
C ARG A 554 -34.08 22.16 2.20
N PHE A 555 -33.18 21.47 1.50
CA PHE A 555 -33.50 20.22 0.79
C PHE A 555 -33.82 19.09 1.78
N LEU A 556 -33.00 18.90 2.82
CA LEU A 556 -33.24 17.90 3.86
C LEU A 556 -34.56 18.11 4.62
N LYS A 557 -34.99 19.37 4.78
CA LYS A 557 -36.30 19.74 5.37
C LYS A 557 -37.47 19.68 4.39
N GLY A 558 -37.24 19.41 3.12
CA GLY A 558 -38.28 19.39 2.08
C GLY A 558 -38.78 20.75 1.62
N HIS A 559 -38.08 21.83 1.96
CA HIS A 559 -38.41 23.19 1.50
C HIS A 559 -38.04 23.45 0.04
N VAL A 560 -37.14 22.65 -0.52
CA VAL A 560 -36.81 22.66 -1.95
C VAL A 560 -36.81 21.23 -2.49
N GLN A 561 -37.26 21.07 -3.72
CA GLN A 561 -37.40 19.76 -4.34
C GLN A 561 -36.10 19.24 -4.97
N VAL A 562 -35.28 20.15 -5.51
CA VAL A 562 -34.07 19.81 -6.26
C VAL A 562 -32.83 20.32 -5.53
N LEU A 563 -31.80 19.49 -5.40
CA LEU A 563 -30.47 19.92 -4.97
C LEU A 563 -29.50 19.82 -6.14
N ILE A 564 -29.02 20.95 -6.64
CA ILE A 564 -27.94 20.98 -7.64
C ILE A 564 -26.60 20.92 -6.89
N ALA A 565 -25.85 19.87 -7.13
CA ALA A 565 -24.65 19.55 -6.37
C ALA A 565 -23.43 19.27 -7.26
N SER A 566 -22.24 19.57 -6.74
CA SER A 566 -20.96 19.24 -7.39
C SER A 566 -20.08 18.38 -6.49
N ARG A 567 -18.78 18.23 -6.83
CA ARG A 567 -17.81 17.38 -6.10
C ARG A 567 -17.88 17.44 -4.57
N PRO A 568 -18.08 18.59 -3.90
CA PRO A 568 -18.18 18.64 -2.44
C PRO A 568 -19.23 17.70 -1.84
N ILE A 569 -20.29 17.33 -2.59
CA ILE A 569 -21.32 16.41 -2.11
C ILE A 569 -20.77 15.00 -1.83
N SER A 570 -19.68 14.63 -2.50
CA SER A 570 -19.06 13.32 -2.37
C SER A 570 -18.42 13.09 -1.00
N THR A 571 -18.21 14.15 -0.21
CA THR A 571 -17.56 14.11 1.10
C THR A 571 -18.44 14.75 2.17
N GLY A 572 -18.62 14.05 3.30
CA GLY A 572 -19.11 14.68 4.53
C GLY A 572 -20.57 15.06 4.64
N VAL A 573 -21.40 14.72 3.65
CA VAL A 573 -22.84 15.00 3.71
C VAL A 573 -23.58 13.84 4.37
N ASP A 574 -24.44 14.17 5.34
CA ASP A 574 -25.37 13.26 5.99
C ASP A 574 -26.84 13.67 5.83
N GLY A 575 -27.77 12.72 5.95
CA GLY A 575 -29.22 12.92 5.87
C GLY A 575 -29.83 12.65 4.48
N LEU A 576 -29.07 12.76 3.39
CA LEU A 576 -29.59 12.55 2.02
C LEU A 576 -30.27 11.19 1.82
N GLN A 577 -29.75 10.13 2.43
CA GLN A 577 -30.29 8.78 2.38
C GLN A 577 -31.72 8.66 2.92
N ARG A 578 -32.15 9.59 3.81
CA ARG A 578 -33.47 9.57 4.43
C ARG A 578 -34.53 10.29 3.61
N VAL A 579 -34.11 11.17 2.69
CA VAL A 579 -35.02 12.12 2.04
C VAL A 579 -34.93 12.06 0.51
N CYS A 580 -33.74 11.79 -0.05
CA CYS A 580 -33.52 11.65 -1.48
C CYS A 580 -33.71 10.20 -1.92
N SER A 581 -34.49 9.99 -2.99
CA SER A 581 -34.64 8.70 -3.65
C SER A 581 -34.28 8.76 -5.14
N ASN A 582 -33.74 9.89 -5.62
CA ASN A 582 -33.54 10.15 -7.04
C ASN A 582 -32.23 10.93 -7.29
N LEU A 583 -31.30 10.32 -8.03
CA LEU A 583 -30.02 10.92 -8.41
C LEU A 583 -29.90 11.01 -9.92
N ILE A 584 -29.62 12.19 -10.45
CA ILE A 584 -29.41 12.43 -11.88
C ILE A 584 -27.98 12.91 -12.11
N PHE A 585 -27.22 12.21 -12.94
CA PHE A 585 -25.92 12.68 -13.40
C PHE A 585 -26.10 13.58 -14.63
N ASN A 586 -25.91 14.89 -14.48
CA ASN A 586 -25.65 15.76 -15.63
C ASN A 586 -24.27 15.46 -16.23
N THR A 587 -23.27 15.22 -15.37
CA THR A 587 -21.92 14.85 -15.79
C THR A 587 -21.46 13.65 -14.98
N LEU A 588 -20.96 12.61 -15.65
CA LEU A 588 -20.33 11.49 -14.96
C LEU A 588 -18.94 11.88 -14.42
N PRO A 589 -18.60 11.45 -13.19
CA PRO A 589 -17.25 11.61 -12.66
C PRO A 589 -16.24 10.77 -13.45
N TRP A 590 -14.95 11.11 -13.33
CA TRP A 590 -13.89 10.43 -14.07
C TRP A 590 -13.39 9.14 -13.42
N THR A 591 -13.63 8.95 -12.12
CA THR A 591 -13.13 7.81 -11.34
C THR A 591 -14.29 7.03 -10.72
N TYR A 592 -14.15 5.71 -10.70
CA TYR A 592 -15.12 4.82 -10.05
C TYR A 592 -15.23 5.08 -8.55
N ALA A 593 -14.12 5.44 -7.91
CA ALA A 593 -14.08 5.86 -6.51
C ALA A 593 -15.04 7.04 -6.23
N LEU A 594 -14.95 8.12 -7.02
CA LEU A 594 -15.81 9.29 -6.85
C LEU A 594 -17.27 8.96 -7.18
N TYR A 595 -17.50 8.15 -8.22
CA TYR A 595 -18.83 7.64 -8.55
C TYR A 595 -19.49 6.91 -7.37
N GLN A 596 -18.76 6.00 -6.72
CA GLN A 596 -19.24 5.28 -5.54
C GLN A 596 -19.46 6.21 -4.35
N GLN A 597 -18.59 7.20 -4.13
CA GLN A 597 -18.77 8.19 -3.06
C GLN A 597 -20.04 9.02 -3.24
N ILE A 598 -20.40 9.41 -4.46
CA ILE A 598 -21.62 10.17 -4.75
C ILE A 598 -22.86 9.31 -4.49
N ILE A 599 -22.90 8.10 -5.06
CA ILE A 599 -24.02 7.17 -4.86
C ILE A 599 -24.18 6.83 -3.38
N GLY A 600 -23.06 6.58 -2.70
CA GLY A 600 -22.99 6.24 -1.29
C GLY A 600 -23.45 7.33 -0.32
N ARG A 601 -23.80 8.54 -0.80
CA ARG A 601 -24.49 9.55 0.02
C ARG A 601 -25.97 9.25 0.18
N ILE A 602 -26.56 8.58 -0.81
CA ILE A 602 -27.97 8.25 -0.89
C ILE A 602 -28.16 6.76 -0.59
N VAL A 603 -27.48 5.89 -1.32
CA VAL A 603 -27.55 4.43 -1.15
C VAL A 603 -26.59 4.02 -0.04
N ARG A 604 -27.10 4.01 1.20
CA ARG A 604 -26.36 3.58 2.39
C ARG A 604 -27.28 3.28 3.57
N THR A 605 -26.71 2.81 4.68
CA THR A 605 -27.41 2.56 5.95
C THR A 605 -28.27 3.75 6.38
N GLY A 606 -29.53 3.46 6.74
CA GLY A 606 -30.54 4.44 7.10
C GLY A 606 -31.40 4.93 5.94
N MET A 607 -31.26 4.36 4.74
CA MET A 607 -32.20 4.57 3.63
C MET A 607 -33.51 3.81 3.84
N ASP A 608 -34.60 4.29 3.24
CA ASP A 608 -35.87 3.57 3.18
C ASP A 608 -35.79 2.40 2.18
N GLU A 609 -35.46 1.21 2.67
CA GLU A 609 -35.31 0.01 1.83
C GLU A 609 -36.61 -0.43 1.12
N SER A 610 -37.77 0.10 1.51
CA SER A 610 -39.03 -0.18 0.83
C SER A 610 -39.10 0.49 -0.54
N LYS A 611 -38.34 1.56 -0.78
CA LYS A 611 -38.34 2.33 -2.04
C LYS A 611 -37.00 2.21 -2.77
N PRO A 612 -36.99 1.83 -4.06
CA PRO A 612 -35.74 1.79 -4.82
C PRO A 612 -35.23 3.22 -5.07
N VAL A 613 -33.94 3.44 -4.80
CA VAL A 613 -33.25 4.66 -5.22
C VAL A 613 -33.02 4.59 -6.73
N LYS A 614 -33.52 5.60 -7.46
CA LYS A 614 -33.30 5.73 -8.91
C LYS A 614 -32.02 6.51 -9.18
N ILE A 615 -31.19 5.97 -10.07
CA ILE A 615 -29.94 6.59 -10.51
C ILE A 615 -29.98 6.73 -12.02
N HIS A 616 -30.04 7.96 -12.51
CA HIS A 616 -30.16 8.27 -13.92
C HIS A 616 -28.83 8.66 -14.54
N HIS A 617 -28.45 7.94 -15.59
CA HIS A 617 -27.27 8.18 -16.42
C HIS A 617 -27.74 8.70 -17.78
N ILE A 618 -27.48 9.98 -18.05
CA ILE A 618 -27.81 10.59 -19.35
C ILE A 618 -26.53 10.59 -20.19
N ILE A 619 -26.47 9.66 -21.15
CA ILE A 619 -25.31 9.34 -21.97
C ILE A 619 -25.38 10.15 -23.25
N ALA A 620 -24.56 11.19 -23.33
CA ALA A 620 -24.53 12.11 -24.46
C ALA A 620 -23.42 11.78 -25.48
N SER A 621 -23.77 11.90 -26.76
CA SER A 621 -22.86 11.85 -27.91
C SER A 621 -22.90 13.16 -28.72
N ILE A 622 -21.80 13.49 -29.40
CA ILE A 622 -21.66 14.71 -30.21
C ILE A 622 -21.05 14.37 -31.57
N GLY A 623 -21.75 14.65 -32.67
CA GLY A 623 -21.27 14.37 -34.02
C GLY A 623 -20.89 12.90 -34.23
N GLY A 624 -21.63 11.96 -33.63
CA GLY A 624 -21.31 10.53 -33.64
C GLY A 624 -20.18 10.11 -32.68
N TYR A 625 -19.55 11.04 -31.95
CA TYR A 625 -18.55 10.74 -30.92
C TYR A 625 -19.22 10.37 -29.59
N PRO A 626 -19.08 9.12 -29.08
CA PRO A 626 -19.81 8.65 -27.91
C PRO A 626 -19.08 9.04 -26.61
N TYR A 627 -19.10 10.34 -26.28
CA TYR A 627 -18.30 10.93 -25.20
C TYR A 627 -18.61 10.32 -23.83
N ASP A 628 -19.88 10.30 -23.42
CA ASP A 628 -20.25 9.76 -22.11
C ASP A 628 -20.18 8.23 -22.07
N GLN A 629 -20.39 7.55 -23.20
CA GLN A 629 -20.20 6.11 -23.26
C GLN A 629 -18.76 5.73 -22.94
N LYS A 630 -17.77 6.49 -23.46
CA LYS A 630 -16.35 6.29 -23.11
C LYS A 630 -16.07 6.53 -21.63
N LYS A 631 -16.72 7.52 -21.00
CA LYS A 631 -16.63 7.75 -19.55
C LYS A 631 -17.25 6.60 -18.77
N LEU A 632 -18.42 6.15 -19.19
CA LEU A 632 -19.16 5.07 -18.57
C LEU A 632 -18.39 3.75 -18.70
N ASP A 633 -17.82 3.45 -19.87
CA ASP A 633 -16.96 2.31 -20.12
C ASP A 633 -15.75 2.36 -19.17
N ARG A 634 -15.13 3.53 -18.98
CA ARG A 634 -14.04 3.70 -18.01
C ARG A 634 -14.47 3.50 -16.55
N LEU A 635 -15.68 3.92 -16.18
CA LEU A 635 -16.24 3.68 -14.84
C LEU A 635 -16.63 2.21 -14.63
N ARG A 636 -17.06 1.53 -15.70
CA ARG A 636 -17.43 0.11 -15.70
C ARG A 636 -16.22 -0.81 -15.85
N TYR A 637 -15.10 -0.30 -16.37
CA TYR A 637 -13.83 -0.99 -16.47
C TYR A 637 -13.26 -1.20 -15.07
N LYS A 638 -13.79 -2.23 -14.40
CA LYS A 638 -13.17 -2.87 -13.25
C LYS A 638 -11.88 -3.49 -13.73
N ARG A 639 -10.84 -3.42 -12.90
CA ARG A 639 -9.50 -4.03 -13.05
C ARG A 639 -8.38 -2.99 -13.30
N THR A 640 -8.27 -2.03 -12.36
CA THR A 640 -7.09 -1.16 -12.24
C THR A 640 -6.07 -1.69 -11.22
N LEU A 641 -4.83 -1.22 -11.28
CA LEU A 641 -3.82 -1.51 -10.25
C LEU A 641 -4.22 -0.99 -8.86
N ALA A 642 -4.96 0.12 -8.80
CA ALA A 642 -5.48 0.66 -7.55
C ALA A 642 -6.54 -0.27 -6.94
N GLU A 643 -7.45 -0.80 -7.75
CA GLU A 643 -8.44 -1.79 -7.29
C GLU A 643 -7.78 -3.11 -6.90
N CYS A 644 -6.75 -3.57 -7.63
CA CYS A 644 -5.95 -4.72 -7.22
C CYS A 644 -5.35 -4.53 -5.83
N ALA A 645 -4.79 -3.35 -5.55
CA ALA A 645 -4.19 -3.02 -4.27
C ALA A 645 -5.19 -2.94 -3.11
N VAL A 646 -6.50 -2.80 -3.38
CA VAL A 646 -7.52 -2.60 -2.34
C VAL A 646 -8.46 -3.80 -2.20
N GLU A 647 -8.90 -4.35 -3.32
CA GLU A 647 -9.92 -5.40 -3.43
C GLU A 647 -9.35 -6.75 -3.90
N GLY A 648 -8.07 -6.80 -4.26
CA GLY A 648 -7.43 -8.03 -4.74
C GLY A 648 -7.89 -8.51 -6.13
N LEU A 649 -8.48 -7.62 -6.94
CA LEU A 649 -8.95 -7.90 -8.31
C LEU A 649 -7.84 -7.57 -9.33
N LEU A 650 -7.37 -8.54 -10.11
CA LEU A 650 -6.23 -8.34 -11.00
C LEU A 650 -6.59 -7.51 -12.26
N PRO A 651 -5.71 -6.62 -12.76
CA PRO A 651 -5.89 -5.90 -14.01
C PRO A 651 -5.98 -6.84 -15.23
N GLU A 652 -6.73 -6.46 -16.27
CA GLU A 652 -6.94 -7.24 -17.50
C GLU A 652 -5.75 -7.21 -18.48
N LYS A 653 -4.96 -6.14 -18.44
CA LYS A 653 -3.68 -6.06 -19.16
C LYS A 653 -2.55 -6.45 -18.22
N ASN A 654 -1.95 -7.60 -18.49
CA ASN A 654 -0.74 -8.06 -17.82
C ASN A 654 0.45 -7.66 -18.70
N LEU A 655 1.36 -6.85 -18.17
CA LEU A 655 2.61 -6.52 -18.84
C LEU A 655 3.73 -6.59 -17.80
N VAL A 656 4.12 -7.81 -17.45
CA VAL A 656 5.48 -8.09 -17.00
C VAL A 656 6.13 -8.88 -18.13
N THR A 657 7.18 -8.33 -18.73
CA THR A 657 7.98 -9.12 -19.68
C THR A 657 8.64 -10.26 -18.91
N PRO A 658 8.69 -11.49 -19.45
CA PRO A 658 9.30 -12.66 -18.80
C PRO A 658 10.70 -12.36 -18.24
N GLN A 659 11.49 -11.56 -18.96
CA GLN A 659 12.83 -11.11 -18.57
C GLN A 659 12.87 -10.27 -17.28
N LYS A 660 11.81 -9.52 -16.97
CA LYS A 660 11.70 -8.66 -15.79
C LYS A 660 11.14 -9.42 -14.58
N ALA A 661 10.21 -10.35 -14.82
CA ALA A 661 9.69 -11.28 -13.83
C ALA A 661 10.81 -12.23 -13.35
N GLN A 662 11.56 -12.79 -14.31
CA GLN A 662 12.76 -13.60 -14.10
C GLN A 662 13.81 -12.87 -13.26
N LYS A 663 14.04 -11.56 -13.48
CA LYS A 663 14.99 -10.77 -12.69
C LYS A 663 14.55 -10.54 -11.23
N GLU A 664 13.26 -10.33 -10.99
CA GLU A 664 12.73 -10.14 -9.62
C GLU A 664 12.62 -11.49 -8.88
N ALA A 665 12.34 -12.57 -9.59
CA ALA A 665 12.35 -13.94 -9.06
C ALA A 665 13.75 -14.43 -8.70
N ILE A 666 14.74 -14.16 -9.56
CA ILE A 666 16.14 -14.46 -9.29
C ILE A 666 16.61 -13.68 -8.06
N LYS A 667 16.26 -12.39 -7.92
CA LYS A 667 16.54 -11.63 -6.69
C LYS A 667 15.89 -12.22 -5.44
N TRP A 668 14.71 -12.82 -5.57
CA TRP A 668 13.99 -13.46 -4.48
C TRP A 668 14.59 -14.84 -4.14
N LEU A 669 14.93 -15.65 -5.14
CA LEU A 669 15.64 -16.93 -5.00
C LEU A 669 17.04 -16.75 -4.40
N GLU A 670 17.78 -15.71 -4.84
CA GLU A 670 19.07 -15.35 -4.25
C GLU A 670 18.94 -14.97 -2.76
N ARG A 671 17.81 -14.42 -2.30
CA ARG A 671 17.57 -14.13 -0.87
C ARG A 671 17.31 -15.41 -0.07
N LEU A 672 16.58 -16.36 -0.65
CA LEU A 672 16.30 -17.66 -0.03
C LEU A 672 17.56 -18.54 0.06
N GLU A 673 18.40 -18.59 -0.97
CA GLU A 673 19.67 -19.33 -0.97
C GLU A 673 20.69 -18.82 0.08
N ARG A 674 20.50 -17.58 0.57
CA ARG A 674 21.35 -16.97 1.62
C ARG A 674 20.83 -17.21 3.04
N GLY A 675 19.75 -17.96 3.22
CA GLY A 675 19.15 -18.23 4.53
C GLY A 675 18.51 -16.99 5.18
N GLU A 676 18.19 -15.96 4.39
CA GLU A 676 17.53 -14.75 4.86
C GLU A 676 16.05 -15.05 5.12
N ILE A 677 15.71 -15.43 6.35
CA ILE A 677 14.33 -15.40 6.82
C ILE A 677 13.85 -13.95 6.71
N SER A 678 12.76 -13.70 5.98
CA SER A 678 12.18 -12.37 5.80
C SER A 678 11.63 -11.83 7.13
N CYS A 679 12.50 -11.26 7.94
CA CYS A 679 12.16 -10.35 9.02
C CYS A 679 12.36 -8.93 8.49
N VAL A 680 11.37 -8.35 7.82
CA VAL A 680 11.43 -6.95 7.36
C VAL A 680 11.43 -6.04 8.59
N THR A 681 12.62 -5.67 9.06
CA THR A 681 12.76 -4.66 10.12
C THR A 681 12.57 -3.29 9.49
N ARG A 682 11.41 -2.66 9.75
CA ARG A 682 11.09 -1.36 9.17
C ARG A 682 11.66 -0.23 10.01
N ARG A 683 12.30 0.74 9.38
CA ARG A 683 12.74 1.98 10.04
C ARG A 683 11.53 2.85 10.38
N GLU A 684 11.56 3.53 11.52
CA GLU A 684 10.60 4.61 11.83
C GLU A 684 10.65 5.65 10.68
N LEU A 685 9.50 6.19 10.30
CA LEU A 685 9.38 7.33 9.39
C LEU A 685 9.92 8.59 10.05
N ASP A 686 11.23 8.67 10.23
CA ASP A 686 11.89 9.92 10.54
C ASP A 686 12.09 10.67 9.21
N ILE A 687 11.14 11.53 8.82
CA ILE A 687 11.27 12.34 7.60
C ILE A 687 11.02 13.83 7.84
N VAL A 688 11.95 14.61 7.25
CA VAL A 688 12.05 16.07 7.09
C VAL A 688 11.99 16.86 8.39
N LEU A 689 13.17 17.25 8.86
CA LEU A 689 13.32 18.27 9.89
C LEU A 689 12.64 19.57 9.46
N THR A 690 11.85 20.14 10.36
CA THR A 690 11.29 21.48 10.14
C THR A 690 12.42 22.49 9.87
N PRO A 691 12.18 23.60 9.14
CA PRO A 691 13.19 24.65 8.93
C PRO A 691 13.79 25.20 10.25
N VAL A 692 13.00 25.20 11.33
CA VAL A 692 13.45 25.58 12.67
C VAL A 692 14.43 24.55 13.23
N GLU A 693 14.14 23.26 13.05
CA GLU A 693 14.99 22.19 13.51
C GLU A 693 16.27 22.07 12.66
N ILE A 694 16.18 22.36 11.36
CA ILE A 694 17.34 22.58 10.48
C ILE A 694 18.20 23.73 11.02
N LYS A 695 17.61 24.90 11.32
CA LYS A 695 18.34 26.03 11.92
C LYS A 695 18.96 25.67 13.27
N LYS A 696 18.25 24.92 14.12
CA LYS A 696 18.75 24.45 15.41
C LYS A 696 19.93 23.50 15.24
N ARG A 697 19.84 22.55 14.30
CA ARG A 697 20.92 21.60 14.00
C ARG A 697 22.12 22.29 13.38
N LEU A 698 21.93 23.26 12.47
CA LEU A 698 23.00 24.11 11.94
C LEU A 698 23.72 24.89 13.05
N ARG A 699 23.00 25.45 14.03
CA ARG A 699 23.61 26.09 15.21
C ARG A 699 24.40 25.10 16.09
N THR A 700 23.88 23.88 16.24
CA THR A 700 24.44 22.87 17.15
C THR A 700 25.68 22.19 16.55
N PHE A 701 25.60 21.78 15.29
CA PHE A 701 26.59 20.91 14.64
C PHE A 701 27.44 21.65 13.60
N GLY A 702 26.93 22.75 13.03
CA GLY A 702 27.57 23.48 11.94
C GLY A 702 27.05 23.09 10.56
N ASP A 703 27.61 23.74 9.55
CA ASP A 703 27.40 23.39 8.15
C ASP A 703 28.21 22.15 7.74
N PHE A 704 27.99 21.69 6.51
CA PHE A 704 28.59 20.46 5.99
C PHE A 704 30.11 20.53 5.98
N ALA A 705 30.68 21.71 5.68
CA ALA A 705 32.12 21.94 5.70
C ALA A 705 32.70 21.79 7.12
N LYS A 706 32.04 22.34 8.14
CA LYS A 706 32.48 22.23 9.54
C LYS A 706 32.40 20.80 10.05
N LEU A 707 31.32 20.08 9.72
CA LEU A 707 31.17 18.66 10.06
C LEU A 707 32.27 17.81 9.40
N ASN A 708 32.48 17.97 8.09
CA ASN A 708 33.55 17.30 7.35
C ASN A 708 34.94 17.58 7.94
N ARG A 709 35.25 18.86 8.25
CA ARG A 709 36.54 19.24 8.83
C ARG A 709 36.78 18.57 10.17
N ARG A 710 35.74 18.46 11.00
CA ARG A 710 35.85 17.81 12.31
C ARG A 710 36.17 16.32 12.17
N ILE A 711 35.44 15.61 11.31
CA ILE A 711 35.70 14.18 11.05
C ILE A 711 37.14 13.99 10.55
N ASN A 712 37.60 14.83 9.61
CA ASN A 712 38.95 14.72 9.03
C ASN A 712 40.11 15.08 9.96
N THR A 713 39.85 15.75 11.10
CA THR A 713 40.90 16.14 12.06
C THR A 713 40.93 15.26 13.32
N GLU A 714 39.94 14.39 13.50
CA GLU A 714 39.82 13.44 14.60
C GLU A 714 40.35 12.04 14.21
N LYS A 715 40.72 11.23 15.21
CA LYS A 715 41.03 9.80 15.00
C LYS A 715 39.73 9.00 14.85
N SER A 716 39.73 7.95 14.04
CA SER A 716 38.58 7.04 13.81
C SER A 716 37.88 6.61 15.10
N ARG A 717 38.64 6.12 16.08
CA ARG A 717 38.11 5.70 17.40
C ARG A 717 37.39 6.83 18.16
N THR A 718 37.87 8.06 18.02
CA THR A 718 37.26 9.25 18.66
C THR A 718 35.95 9.60 17.95
N THR A 719 35.95 9.62 16.63
CA THR A 719 34.75 9.84 15.79
C THR A 719 33.69 8.78 16.10
N HIS A 720 34.06 7.50 16.12
CA HIS A 720 33.17 6.38 16.44
C HIS A 720 32.49 6.56 17.80
N LYS A 721 33.28 6.76 18.87
CA LYS A 721 32.74 6.97 20.23
C LYS A 721 31.82 8.18 20.31
N ARG A 722 32.15 9.28 19.63
CA ARG A 722 31.35 10.51 19.63
C ARG A 722 30.03 10.32 18.91
N MET A 723 30.04 9.74 17.72
CA MET A 723 28.83 9.50 16.91
C MET A 723 27.93 8.43 17.54
N LEU A 724 28.49 7.40 18.19
CA LEU A 724 27.71 6.44 18.99
C LEU A 724 27.01 7.12 20.19
N LYS A 725 27.71 8.04 20.87
CA LYS A 725 27.14 8.78 21.99
C LYS A 725 26.02 9.74 21.56
N ASN A 726 26.10 10.29 20.34
CA ASN A 726 25.09 11.18 19.79
C ASN A 726 24.82 10.87 18.31
N LYS A 727 23.95 9.87 18.07
CA LYS A 727 23.58 9.42 16.72
C LYS A 727 22.96 10.54 15.85
N VAL A 728 22.43 11.60 16.46
CA VAL A 728 21.87 12.76 15.75
C VAL A 728 22.92 13.50 14.91
N GLU A 729 24.18 13.52 15.35
CA GLU A 729 25.28 14.15 14.60
C GLU A 729 25.55 13.41 13.27
N TRP A 730 25.47 12.07 13.30
CA TRP A 730 25.58 11.23 12.12
C TRP A 730 24.41 11.49 11.15
N HIS A 731 23.16 11.49 11.67
CA HIS A 731 21.98 11.76 10.83
C HIS A 731 22.03 13.14 10.18
N GLU A 732 22.55 14.15 10.88
CA GLU A 732 22.69 15.51 10.34
C GLU A 732 23.77 15.60 9.26
N TYR A 733 24.91 14.93 9.46
CA TYR A 733 25.96 14.84 8.47
C TYR A 733 25.44 14.25 7.15
N HIS A 734 24.75 13.10 7.23
CA HIS A 734 24.18 12.47 6.03
C HIS A 734 23.02 13.26 5.43
N ARG A 735 22.21 13.98 6.23
CA ARG A 735 21.21 14.91 5.70
C ARG A 735 21.85 16.00 4.84
N GLN A 736 22.90 16.65 5.33
CA GLN A 736 23.57 17.71 4.57
C GLN A 736 24.32 17.16 3.35
N TYR A 737 24.90 15.96 3.46
CA TYR A 737 25.46 15.23 2.31
C TYR A 737 24.39 14.93 1.23
N ARG A 738 23.20 14.47 1.63
CA ARG A 738 22.07 14.23 0.70
C ARG A 738 21.61 15.47 -0.04
N GLU A 739 21.66 16.64 0.61
CA GLU A 739 21.33 17.91 -0.04
C GLU A 739 22.47 18.34 -0.99
N ALA A 740 23.73 18.24 -0.56
CA ALA A 740 24.88 18.60 -1.38
C ALA A 740 24.96 17.78 -2.67
N ARG A 741 24.68 16.47 -2.61
CA ARG A 741 24.78 15.57 -3.77
C ARG A 741 23.76 15.83 -4.88
N LYS A 742 22.68 16.58 -4.62
CA LYS A 742 21.65 16.88 -5.64
C LYS A 742 22.21 17.71 -6.81
N GLU A 743 23.22 18.52 -6.53
CA GLU A 743 23.88 19.40 -7.50
C GLU A 743 25.08 18.73 -8.19
N TRP A 744 25.35 17.45 -7.93
CA TRP A 744 26.53 16.76 -8.47
C TRP A 744 26.20 16.05 -9.78
N ASN A 745 27.02 16.25 -10.82
CA ASN A 745 26.86 15.54 -12.10
C ASN A 745 27.34 14.08 -12.02
N VAL A 746 28.28 13.82 -11.12
CA VAL A 746 28.86 12.49 -10.87
C VAL A 746 28.64 12.11 -9.42
N ILE A 747 28.08 10.92 -9.20
CA ILE A 747 27.87 10.34 -7.88
C ILE A 747 28.80 9.13 -7.72
N PRO A 748 29.84 9.18 -6.87
CA PRO A 748 30.89 8.16 -6.85
C PRO A 748 30.40 6.73 -6.57
N TYR A 749 29.50 6.54 -5.60
CA TYR A 749 28.96 5.22 -5.31
C TYR A 749 28.18 4.62 -6.49
N GLU A 750 27.58 5.44 -7.37
CA GLU A 750 26.89 4.93 -8.57
C GLU A 750 27.85 4.39 -9.62
N ILE A 751 29.03 5.00 -9.74
CA ILE A 751 30.12 4.49 -10.59
C ILE A 751 30.58 3.14 -10.07
N TRP A 752 30.81 3.02 -8.76
CA TRP A 752 31.18 1.74 -8.15
C TRP A 752 30.10 0.69 -8.30
N ILE A 753 28.82 1.04 -8.10
CA ILE A 753 27.69 0.13 -8.36
C ILE A 753 27.72 -0.38 -9.81
N LYS A 754 27.90 0.50 -10.80
CA LYS A 754 27.99 0.11 -12.22
C LYS A 754 29.15 -0.85 -12.48
N LYS A 755 30.29 -0.66 -11.80
CA LYS A 755 31.46 -1.53 -11.92
C LYS A 755 31.26 -2.87 -11.22
N ILE A 756 30.84 -2.85 -9.96
CA ILE A 756 30.59 -4.05 -9.12
C ILE A 756 29.51 -4.94 -9.74
N LYS A 757 28.50 -4.37 -10.41
CA LYS A 757 27.48 -5.14 -11.17
C LYS A 757 28.03 -5.98 -12.31
N LYS A 758 29.23 -5.67 -12.83
CA LYS A 758 29.90 -6.45 -13.89
C LYS A 758 30.80 -7.55 -13.33
N MET A 759 31.00 -7.61 -12.02
CA MET A 759 31.82 -8.62 -11.35
C MET A 759 31.01 -9.89 -11.07
N ALA A 760 31.72 -10.99 -10.81
CA ALA A 760 31.09 -12.28 -10.52
C ALA A 760 30.17 -12.20 -9.28
N PRO A 761 29.03 -12.92 -9.26
CA PRO A 761 28.06 -12.86 -8.16
C PRO A 761 28.62 -13.28 -6.79
N ASN A 762 29.60 -14.19 -6.77
CA ASN A 762 30.26 -14.67 -5.55
C ASN A 762 31.36 -13.73 -5.02
N THR A 763 31.60 -12.59 -5.68
CA THR A 763 32.56 -11.58 -5.21
C THR A 763 32.00 -10.90 -3.96
N LEU A 764 32.64 -11.13 -2.81
CA LEU A 764 32.33 -10.49 -1.53
C LEU A 764 32.93 -9.08 -1.48
N ILE A 765 32.13 -8.08 -1.14
CA ILE A 765 32.51 -6.67 -1.11
C ILE A 765 32.42 -6.15 0.31
N GLY A 766 33.41 -5.38 0.77
CA GLY A 766 33.28 -4.52 1.95
C GLY A 766 33.08 -3.08 1.51
N ASP A 767 32.01 -2.45 1.95
CA ASP A 767 31.75 -1.01 1.79
C ASP A 767 32.14 -0.30 3.10
N PHE A 768 33.33 0.30 3.10
CA PHE A 768 33.92 0.92 4.27
C PHE A 768 33.48 2.38 4.38
N GLY A 769 32.79 2.74 5.46
CA GLY A 769 32.14 4.04 5.62
C GLY A 769 30.95 4.19 4.66
N CYS A 770 30.08 3.19 4.66
CA CYS A 770 28.97 3.02 3.72
C CYS A 770 27.88 4.11 3.81
N GLY A 771 27.84 4.88 4.90
CA GLY A 771 26.86 5.92 5.14
C GLY A 771 25.42 5.38 5.09
N GLU A 772 24.71 5.72 4.02
CA GLU A 772 23.33 5.27 3.79
C GLU A 772 23.22 3.89 3.13
N ALA A 773 24.32 3.13 3.11
CA ALA A 773 24.41 1.79 2.53
C ALA A 773 23.94 1.73 1.06
N MET A 774 24.19 2.78 0.27
CA MET A 774 23.68 2.88 -1.11
C MET A 774 24.22 1.76 -2.01
N ILE A 775 25.46 1.31 -1.79
CA ILE A 775 26.06 0.20 -2.53
C ILE A 775 25.38 -1.12 -2.15
N ARG A 776 25.16 -1.38 -0.85
CA ARG A 776 24.37 -2.54 -0.37
C ARG A 776 22.95 -2.53 -0.95
N ASN A 777 22.25 -1.41 -0.91
CA ASN A 777 20.89 -1.28 -1.44
C ASN A 777 20.80 -1.60 -2.94
N ALA A 778 21.85 -1.27 -3.71
CA ALA A 778 21.87 -1.48 -5.15
C ALA A 778 22.44 -2.84 -5.60
N ILE A 779 23.27 -3.48 -4.77
CA ILE A 779 24.00 -4.72 -5.09
C ILE A 779 23.47 -5.93 -4.32
N GLY A 780 22.98 -5.73 -3.09
CA GLY A 780 22.48 -6.79 -2.23
C GLY A 780 23.53 -7.34 -1.25
N PRO A 781 23.28 -8.51 -0.66
CA PRO A 781 23.91 -8.94 0.58
C PRO A 781 25.35 -9.43 0.48
N ARG A 782 25.88 -9.54 -0.74
CA ARG A 782 27.33 -9.73 -0.96
C ARG A 782 28.17 -8.50 -0.57
N VAL A 783 27.54 -7.36 -0.27
CA VAL A 783 28.21 -6.15 0.25
C VAL A 783 28.10 -6.11 1.76
N GLN A 784 29.17 -6.34 2.51
CA GLN A 784 29.20 -6.08 3.95
C GLN A 784 29.45 -4.58 4.17
N SER A 785 28.53 -3.91 4.85
CA SER A 785 28.54 -2.46 5.02
C SER A 785 29.02 -2.08 6.41
N PHE A 786 30.04 -1.24 6.49
CA PHE A 786 30.66 -0.82 7.75
C PHE A 786 30.52 0.68 7.92
N ASP A 787 30.09 1.14 9.08
CA ASP A 787 30.08 2.56 9.43
C ASP A 787 30.25 2.80 10.93
N HIS A 788 30.48 4.05 11.32
CA HIS A 788 30.59 4.43 12.73
C HIS A 788 29.27 4.29 13.46
N VAL A 789 28.13 4.41 12.76
CA VAL A 789 26.78 4.25 13.31
C VAL A 789 25.97 3.34 12.40
N ALA A 790 25.41 2.27 12.95
CA ALA A 790 24.45 1.43 12.24
C ALA A 790 23.13 2.19 12.03
N ILE A 791 22.71 2.27 10.77
CA ILE A 791 21.55 3.05 10.32
C ILE A 791 20.32 2.16 10.11
N ASP A 792 20.58 0.89 9.85
CA ASP A 792 19.67 -0.21 9.70
C ASP A 792 20.40 -1.50 10.14
N PRO A 793 19.71 -2.65 10.25
CA PRO A 793 20.34 -3.91 10.68
C PRO A 793 21.40 -4.47 9.72
N ASP A 794 21.47 -3.99 8.48
CA ASP A 794 22.42 -4.45 7.46
C ASP A 794 23.76 -3.71 7.49
N VAL A 795 23.86 -2.63 8.29
CA VAL A 795 25.10 -1.88 8.52
C VAL A 795 25.72 -2.27 9.86
N GLU A 796 26.96 -2.75 9.80
CA GLU A 796 27.74 -3.10 10.98
C GLU A 796 28.41 -1.86 11.58
N SER A 797 28.08 -1.56 12.83
CA SER A 797 28.63 -0.40 13.54
C SER A 797 30.01 -0.71 14.13
N CYS A 798 31.07 -0.12 13.57
CA CYS A 798 32.43 -0.39 14.02
C CYS A 798 33.40 0.80 13.83
N ASP A 799 34.63 0.61 14.31
CA ASP A 799 35.77 1.49 14.00
C ASP A 799 36.35 1.08 12.65
N MET A 800 36.52 2.01 11.71
CA MET A 800 36.98 1.74 10.34
C MET A 800 38.40 1.18 10.27
N ARG A 801 39.16 1.24 11.38
CA ARG A 801 40.48 0.60 11.52
C ARG A 801 40.41 -0.86 11.95
N SER A 802 39.24 -1.35 12.32
CA SER A 802 39.03 -2.69 12.87
C SER A 802 37.59 -3.12 12.61
N VAL A 803 37.34 -3.55 11.37
CA VAL A 803 36.03 -4.09 10.97
C VAL A 803 35.92 -5.56 11.39
N PRO A 804 34.73 -6.06 11.77
CA PRO A 804 34.56 -7.42 12.27
C PRO A 804 34.53 -8.47 11.13
N VAL A 805 35.52 -8.41 10.24
CA VAL A 805 35.69 -9.30 9.09
C VAL A 805 36.93 -10.15 9.29
N LYS A 806 36.85 -11.44 8.97
CA LYS A 806 38.02 -12.34 9.02
C LYS A 806 39.03 -11.96 7.93
N THR A 807 40.31 -12.18 8.21
CA THR A 807 41.40 -11.90 7.25
C THR A 807 41.17 -12.65 5.94
N GLY A 808 41.35 -11.97 4.80
CA GLY A 808 41.26 -12.58 3.47
C GLY A 808 39.85 -12.98 3.01
N THR A 809 38.79 -12.50 3.67
CA THR A 809 37.40 -12.87 3.34
C THR A 809 36.82 -12.10 2.16
N LEU A 810 37.19 -10.83 2.01
CA LEU A 810 36.64 -9.95 0.97
C LEU A 810 37.38 -10.11 -0.35
N ASN A 811 36.69 -9.96 -1.47
CA ASN A 811 37.28 -9.86 -2.80
C ASN A 811 37.40 -8.41 -3.27
N VAL A 812 36.56 -7.51 -2.76
CA VAL A 812 36.60 -6.06 -3.06
C VAL A 812 36.46 -5.26 -1.76
N ALA A 813 37.25 -4.19 -1.61
CA ALA A 813 37.06 -3.18 -0.58
C ALA A 813 36.79 -1.83 -1.26
N VAL A 814 35.71 -1.16 -0.89
CA VAL A 814 35.29 0.12 -1.46
C VAL A 814 35.37 1.20 -0.40
N PHE A 815 36.02 2.31 -0.75
CA PHE A 815 35.96 3.57 -0.02
C PHE A 815 35.35 4.62 -0.94
N SER A 816 34.09 5.01 -0.69
CA SER A 816 33.38 5.99 -1.51
C SER A 816 33.10 7.26 -0.71
N LEU A 817 33.99 8.25 -0.80
CA LEU A 817 33.99 9.48 -0.01
C LEU A 817 34.04 9.17 1.50
N SER A 818 34.84 8.18 1.88
CA SER A 818 34.86 7.61 3.23
C SER A 818 36.27 7.45 3.80
N LEU A 819 37.30 7.84 3.06
CA LEU A 819 38.69 7.88 3.53
C LEU A 819 38.95 9.12 4.39
N MET A 820 38.14 9.26 5.44
CA MET A 820 38.01 10.43 6.30
C MET A 820 38.57 10.18 7.70
N GLY A 821 39.36 11.11 8.22
CA GLY A 821 39.96 11.00 9.56
C GLY A 821 41.47 11.17 9.54
N LYS A 822 42.04 11.54 10.69
CA LYS A 822 43.47 11.82 10.84
C LYS A 822 44.33 10.58 10.60
N ASP A 823 43.78 9.39 10.80
CA ASP A 823 44.44 8.10 10.76
C ASP A 823 43.89 7.16 9.68
N TRP A 824 43.43 7.74 8.57
CA TRP A 824 42.91 7.04 7.38
C TRP A 824 43.85 5.97 6.80
N GLU A 825 45.16 6.09 7.01
CA GLU A 825 46.16 5.09 6.62
C GLU A 825 45.86 3.72 7.23
N GLY A 826 45.29 3.72 8.44
CA GLY A 826 44.83 2.51 9.11
C GLY A 826 43.67 1.83 8.41
N TYR A 827 42.87 2.56 7.62
CA TYR A 827 41.70 2.00 6.91
C TYR A 827 42.17 1.20 5.70
N ILE A 828 43.18 1.70 4.99
CA ILE A 828 43.83 0.97 3.88
C ILE A 828 44.50 -0.31 4.39
N LYS A 829 45.19 -0.24 5.53
CA LYS A 829 45.76 -1.42 6.18
C LYS A 829 44.68 -2.44 6.57
N GLU A 830 43.55 -1.97 7.08
CA GLU A 830 42.45 -2.85 7.47
C GLU A 830 41.76 -3.47 6.25
N ALA A 831 41.55 -2.71 5.17
CA ALA A 831 41.09 -3.24 3.89
C ALA A 831 42.06 -4.29 3.34
N ALA A 832 43.37 -4.05 3.43
CA ALA A 832 44.40 -5.02 3.07
C ALA A 832 44.26 -6.31 3.86
N ARG A 833 44.03 -6.24 5.19
CA ARG A 833 43.80 -7.42 6.02
C ARG A 833 42.55 -8.19 5.58
N CYS A 834 41.47 -7.48 5.27
CA CYS A 834 40.19 -8.10 4.91
C CYS A 834 40.19 -8.72 3.50
N LEU A 835 40.99 -8.19 2.57
CA LEU A 835 41.04 -8.63 1.17
C LEU A 835 41.84 -9.93 0.97
N SER A 836 41.33 -10.84 0.14
CA SER A 836 42.07 -11.99 -0.39
C SER A 836 43.18 -11.54 -1.35
N THR A 837 44.23 -12.35 -1.52
CA THR A 837 45.23 -12.14 -2.58
C THR A 837 44.54 -12.03 -3.93
N GLY A 838 44.97 -11.06 -4.75
CA GLY A 838 44.33 -10.74 -6.03
C GLY A 838 43.03 -9.95 -5.94
N GLY A 839 42.55 -9.62 -4.74
CA GLY A 839 41.35 -8.80 -4.51
C GLY A 839 41.53 -7.33 -4.90
N TYR A 840 40.43 -6.59 -5.03
CA TYR A 840 40.42 -5.22 -5.53
C TYR A 840 40.16 -4.19 -4.44
N LEU A 841 40.87 -3.07 -4.50
CA LEU A 841 40.66 -1.89 -3.68
C LEU A 841 40.17 -0.75 -4.58
N PHE A 842 38.97 -0.25 -4.30
CA PHE A 842 38.32 0.85 -5.01
C PHE A 842 38.19 2.06 -4.10
N ILE A 843 38.76 3.19 -4.51
CA ILE A 843 38.74 4.43 -3.73
C ILE A 843 38.23 5.55 -4.61
N SER A 844 37.22 6.28 -4.16
CA SER A 844 36.83 7.56 -4.76
C SER A 844 36.76 8.64 -3.70
N GLU A 845 37.45 9.75 -3.93
CA GLU A 845 37.49 10.92 -3.05
C GLU A 845 37.38 12.20 -3.87
N THR A 846 37.03 13.32 -3.24
CA THR A 846 36.98 14.60 -3.97
C THR A 846 38.38 14.99 -4.44
N THR A 847 38.51 15.43 -5.69
CA THR A 847 39.81 15.83 -6.30
C THR A 847 40.49 16.90 -5.45
N ASN A 848 39.72 17.87 -4.96
CA ASN A 848 40.22 18.92 -4.08
C ASN A 848 40.80 18.39 -2.76
N SER A 849 40.20 17.35 -2.16
CA SER A 849 40.73 16.75 -0.93
C SER A 849 41.97 15.88 -1.17
N LEU A 850 42.11 15.30 -2.36
CA LEU A 850 43.21 14.43 -2.73
C LEU A 850 44.42 15.18 -3.27
N SER A 851 44.25 16.34 -3.91
CA SER A 851 45.34 17.09 -4.57
C SER A 851 46.57 17.30 -3.67
N VAL A 852 46.37 17.45 -2.35
CA VAL A 852 47.44 17.65 -1.36
C VAL A 852 48.02 16.32 -0.81
N ARG A 853 47.28 15.21 -0.88
CA ARG A 853 47.66 13.91 -0.28
C ARG A 853 47.75 12.73 -1.24
N LEU A 854 47.54 12.93 -2.54
CA LEU A 854 47.45 11.86 -3.54
C LEU A 854 48.70 10.97 -3.54
N LYS A 855 49.90 11.57 -3.64
CA LYS A 855 51.17 10.82 -3.59
C LYS A 855 51.30 9.98 -2.32
N LYS A 856 50.93 10.56 -1.17
CA LYS A 856 50.97 9.85 0.11
C LYS A 856 49.96 8.70 0.16
N LEU A 857 48.79 8.87 -0.45
CA LEU A 857 47.80 7.81 -0.57
C LEU A 857 48.33 6.66 -1.44
N GLU A 858 48.94 6.96 -2.58
CA GLU A 858 49.56 5.97 -3.48
C GLU A 858 50.66 5.19 -2.75
N GLU A 859 51.58 5.87 -2.07
CA GLU A 859 52.64 5.24 -1.24
C GLU A 859 52.06 4.32 -0.15
N VAL A 860 50.95 4.71 0.49
CA VAL A 860 50.30 3.92 1.53
C VAL A 860 49.60 2.70 0.94
N ILE A 861 48.97 2.82 -0.24
CA ILE A 861 48.37 1.70 -0.97
C ILE A 861 49.47 0.69 -1.31
N GLU A 862 50.56 1.13 -1.95
CA GLU A 862 51.69 0.26 -2.32
C GLU A 862 52.33 -0.41 -1.10
N LYS A 863 52.59 0.34 -0.03
CA LYS A 863 53.16 -0.19 1.21
C LYS A 863 52.31 -1.26 1.88
N ASN A 864 51.00 -1.28 1.64
CA ASN A 864 50.09 -2.29 2.16
C ASN A 864 49.86 -3.47 1.18
N GLY A 865 50.73 -3.61 0.17
CA GLY A 865 50.75 -4.76 -0.73
C GLY A 865 49.72 -4.67 -1.85
N PHE A 866 49.51 -3.48 -2.40
CA PHE A 866 48.64 -3.27 -3.56
C PHE A 866 49.42 -2.72 -4.75
N GLU A 867 49.00 -3.10 -5.95
CA GLU A 867 49.44 -2.52 -7.22
C GLU A 867 48.31 -1.63 -7.77
N ILE A 868 48.58 -0.34 -7.96
CA ILE A 868 47.61 0.59 -8.55
C ILE A 868 47.64 0.43 -10.07
N TYR A 869 46.47 0.18 -10.67
CA TYR A 869 46.34 0.01 -12.12
C TYR A 869 45.39 1.02 -12.77
N LEU A 870 44.66 1.81 -11.97
CA LEU A 870 43.87 2.94 -12.46
C LEU A 870 43.94 4.11 -11.48
N ASN A 871 44.17 5.31 -12.02
CA ASN A 871 43.97 6.58 -11.33
C ASN A 871 43.39 7.57 -12.35
N GLU A 872 42.11 7.90 -12.24
CA GLU A 872 41.40 8.77 -13.18
C GLU A 872 40.58 9.84 -12.46
N GLU A 873 40.52 11.05 -13.02
CA GLU A 873 39.61 12.09 -12.57
C GLU A 873 38.33 12.10 -13.41
N LYS A 874 37.18 12.15 -12.73
CA LYS A 874 35.85 12.27 -13.34
C LYS A 874 35.09 13.37 -12.63
N ASP A 875 34.91 14.49 -13.33
CA ASP A 875 34.34 15.72 -12.77
C ASP A 875 35.13 16.15 -11.52
N SER A 876 34.47 16.30 -10.37
CA SER A 876 35.10 16.77 -9.13
C SER A 876 35.67 15.66 -8.24
N PHE A 877 35.83 14.43 -8.78
CA PHE A 877 36.24 13.24 -8.03
C PHE A 877 37.39 12.49 -8.71
N THR A 878 38.31 11.98 -7.91
CA THR A 878 39.37 11.07 -8.36
C THR A 878 39.00 9.63 -7.99
N PHE A 879 39.14 8.70 -8.93
CA PHE A 879 38.89 7.27 -8.78
C PHE A 879 40.22 6.53 -8.88
N ILE A 880 40.53 5.74 -7.87
CA ILE A 880 41.72 4.89 -7.80
C ILE A 880 41.28 3.44 -7.72
N GLU A 881 41.90 2.60 -8.54
CA GLU A 881 41.75 1.16 -8.46
C GLU A 881 43.11 0.49 -8.29
N ALA A 882 43.18 -0.39 -7.28
CA ALA A 882 44.37 -1.15 -6.98
C ALA A 882 44.02 -2.63 -6.76
N ARG A 883 45.01 -3.50 -6.97
CA ARG A 883 44.89 -4.94 -6.80
C ARG A 883 45.86 -5.42 -5.72
N LYS A 884 45.37 -6.23 -4.79
CA LYS A 884 46.21 -6.81 -3.73
C LYS A 884 47.13 -7.86 -4.32
N LEU A 885 48.44 -7.72 -4.05
CA LEU A 885 49.50 -8.64 -4.48
C LEU A 885 49.49 -9.97 -3.71
#